data_AF-A0A671YW54-F1
#
_entry.id   AF-A0A671YW54-F1
#
_cell.length_a   1.000
_cell.length_b   1.000
_cell.length_c   1.000
_cell.angle_alpha   90.00
_cell.angle_beta   90.00
_cell.angle_gamma   90.00
#
_symmetry.space_group_name_H-M   'P 1'
#
loop_
_entity.id
_entity.type
_entity.pdbx_description
1 polymer ?
#
loop_
_entity_poly.entity_id
_entity_poly.type
_entity_poly.pdbx_seq_one_letter_code
_entity_poly.pdbx_strand_id
1 'polypeptide(L)'
;MRSQRSLGFVAALGVITCICAFHTTAAIDIPLEVLGHVNIEQLPTITAQSPSSLIAFPFDESFPMTCEAKGNPEPEFRWTKNGQEFDPFLDPRLMKEEDSGTFVIPNNGNLTVYQGIYRCYASNRLGTAISKEIEFIVPHVPKFPKETLDPVEVEEGQAFVLQCNPPQGIPPLQIYWMTISLQHIEQDERVSMGLNGDLYFSHAVEKDSRRDYCCFAAFPRIRTIVQKTAMSVIVKTTNAILQRRPSLLMPSGVKTETLLVKGEDLKLECIAEGFPTPQVEWVKMGHQLPSKAKVENHGKLLIVPRVEQEDSGKYMCKAKNTLGEAVHYFPVTVEEPPEWVSEPESQLSMIGSNVLIKCSASGTPQPIITWRMNGVPLQEAPAANRKVLDDTVLLRNAQSSDSAVYQCEASNRHGTLLSNANIMIMNVPPMVLTSEGEEYSAVDGKAVLMHCKVFSSPPSMITWSKDDSSESVEGPRVTVHDNGSLEIYRVEKEDAGQYTCLAKNTEGSAAIDATLNVKDPTRIAVPPENLQILKGTTAELSCLAEYDKSFSNDFELLWEKDDMEISLNYTENSRYFVEDGILQIINVSHGDQGVYTCVARTPVDQDTASALLMVQDVPDAPEYLVLSEHKSKSVKLKWIPGDDHNSTTTEFIIEYEESQWEPGNWKELLRVPGNHNSAVLKLHGHVDYCFRVSGVNTLGRGPSSKPTERYKTQPAAPDKNPENIKIEGRLPHEMDINWEPLLPIEHNGPGLEYKVSYKRQDVEEDWKEHMVKRHSFLVKNTPTFVPYEIKIQARNHQGWGPEPKIVIGYSGEDIPSAAPDDVAVEVMNSSVVKVSWTRVHKDKLHGHLGGYRISWWRLRSLVNSKKSHGDKHTLTFPGDRNHAVILGLTPFSEYSLIVMTFNGRGNGPGSHPVNFKTPEGVPEKNPVFRVAEVQKHSVSLVWDPPLEPNGILTGYLLEYQLVNDTEEVGPLQTVDISNPDTTKWILRDLEPVSKYKFYLRSCTTMGCGPVVSEESITTLETSEGLWKISEALNTSKTFHIIDGLEPGTEYTVRLIPNSRVDNSSVFEDVISTRSAGLAREGGGISTQGWFIGLMCAIALLTLIVLIACFVNRNKGGKYSVKEKEDLHPDVESQGMNDDTFCEYSDNDEKPLKGSQHSLSREIKAGDSGDSLVDYGDEDVQFNEDGSFIGEYAGRKEKRVSAEIKATVQTPA
;
A
#
# COMPACT_ATOMS: atom_id res chain seq x y z
N MET A 1 -47.07 46.35 -2.06
CA MET A 1 -47.87 47.19 -1.12
C MET A 1 -47.34 46.94 0.28
N ARG A 2 -47.14 47.89 1.20
CA ARG A 2 -47.17 49.37 1.11
C ARG A 2 -46.25 49.93 2.21
N SER A 3 -45.12 50.51 1.81
CA SER A 3 -44.35 51.65 2.38
C SER A 3 -44.53 52.05 3.87
N GLN A 4 -43.51 52.52 4.62
CA GLN A 4 -42.44 53.44 4.18
C GLN A 4 -41.07 53.23 4.88
N ARG A 5 -39.99 53.52 4.13
CA ARG A 5 -38.67 53.93 4.63
C ARG A 5 -38.70 55.39 5.13
N SER A 6 -37.79 55.76 6.05
CA SER A 6 -36.88 56.92 5.85
C SER A 6 -35.91 57.18 7.02
N LEU A 7 -34.60 57.21 6.74
CA LEU A 7 -33.47 58.03 7.28
C LEU A 7 -33.38 58.35 8.80
N GLY A 8 -32.20 58.42 9.45
CA GLY A 8 -30.81 58.17 9.01
C GLY A 8 -29.79 59.15 9.65
N PHE A 9 -28.61 58.65 10.07
CA PHE A 9 -27.49 59.36 10.76
C PHE A 9 -27.84 59.91 12.18
N VAL A 10 -26.97 60.01 13.21
CA VAL A 10 -25.49 60.08 13.36
C VAL A 10 -25.01 59.20 14.54
N ALA A 11 -23.71 58.90 14.61
CA ALA A 11 -23.03 58.05 15.60
C ALA A 11 -23.16 58.43 17.10
N ALA A 12 -23.20 57.40 17.96
CA ALA A 12 -22.81 57.39 19.37
C ALA A 12 -22.58 55.93 19.85
N LEU A 13 -22.03 55.75 21.06
CA LEU A 13 -21.91 54.47 21.80
C LEU A 13 -20.94 53.40 21.24
N GLY A 14 -19.64 53.67 21.38
CA GLY A 14 -18.57 52.66 21.40
C GLY A 14 -18.11 52.34 22.83
N VAL A 15 -19.04 52.14 23.78
CA VAL A 15 -18.80 51.79 25.20
C VAL A 15 -19.93 50.88 25.68
N ILE A 16 -19.66 50.02 26.67
CA ILE A 16 -20.57 49.03 27.29
C ILE A 16 -20.76 47.72 26.50
N THR A 17 -19.74 46.86 26.54
CA THR A 17 -19.90 45.41 26.85
C THR A 17 -18.58 44.87 27.42
N CYS A 18 -18.38 44.96 28.73
CA CYS A 18 -17.30 44.27 29.44
C CYS A 18 -17.80 43.82 30.82
N ILE A 19 -18.44 42.65 30.84
CA ILE A 19 -18.90 41.84 31.98
C ILE A 19 -19.30 40.47 31.38
N CYS A 20 -19.23 39.39 32.18
CA CYS A 20 -19.56 38.01 31.79
C CYS A 20 -18.52 37.27 30.89
N ALA A 21 -17.25 37.22 31.32
CA ALA A 21 -16.28 36.23 30.81
C ALA A 21 -15.24 35.75 31.86
N PHE A 22 -15.60 35.67 33.15
CA PHE A 22 -14.75 35.08 34.19
C PHE A 22 -15.53 34.09 35.07
N HIS A 23 -15.70 32.88 34.55
CA HIS A 23 -15.88 31.67 35.35
C HIS A 23 -14.76 30.68 35.02
N THR A 24 -13.52 31.10 35.27
CA THR A 24 -12.42 30.16 35.47
C THR A 24 -12.76 29.28 36.67
N THR A 25 -12.91 27.97 36.45
CA THR A 25 -12.74 27.00 37.53
C THR A 25 -11.30 27.11 37.99
N ALA A 26 -11.08 27.77 39.12
CA ALA A 26 -9.75 27.89 39.71
C ALA A 26 -9.29 26.50 40.17
N ALA A 27 -8.52 25.82 39.31
CA ALA A 27 -7.60 24.79 39.77
C ALA A 27 -6.68 25.46 40.80
N ILE A 28 -6.72 24.98 42.03
CA ILE A 28 -5.89 25.52 43.10
C ILE A 28 -4.51 24.91 42.92
N ASP A 29 -3.61 25.64 42.24
CA ASP A 29 -2.19 25.30 42.19
C ASP A 29 -1.62 25.43 43.61
N ILE A 30 -1.60 24.31 44.32
CA ILE A 30 -0.92 24.18 45.61
C ILE A 30 0.58 24.17 45.32
N PRO A 31 1.39 25.09 45.89
CA PRO A 31 2.83 25.10 45.69
C PRO A 31 3.45 23.74 46.04
N LEU A 32 4.29 23.19 45.16
CA LEU A 32 4.82 21.82 45.29
C LEU A 32 5.53 21.55 46.63
N GLU A 33 6.10 22.59 47.25
CA GLU A 33 6.79 22.52 48.53
C GLU A 33 5.84 22.12 49.70
N VAL A 34 4.54 22.44 49.60
CA VAL A 34 3.52 22.00 50.56
C VAL A 34 3.22 20.50 50.44
N LEU A 35 3.36 19.95 49.22
CA LEU A 35 3.11 18.53 48.94
C LEU A 35 4.29 17.63 49.35
N GLY A 36 5.49 18.19 49.51
CA GLY A 36 6.74 17.45 49.77
C GLY A 36 6.84 16.74 51.14
N HIS A 37 5.94 17.02 52.08
CA HIS A 37 5.96 16.46 53.44
C HIS A 37 4.66 15.76 53.88
N VAL A 38 3.69 15.60 52.99
CA VAL A 38 2.46 14.85 53.28
C VAL A 38 2.49 13.51 52.54
N ASN A 39 2.30 12.41 53.28
CA ASN A 39 2.08 11.09 52.67
C ASN A 39 0.62 11.01 52.18
N ILE A 40 0.34 11.65 51.04
CA ILE A 40 -1.03 11.89 50.55
C ILE A 40 -1.70 10.56 50.21
N GLU A 41 -2.85 10.36 50.84
CA GLU A 41 -3.68 9.16 50.69
C GLU A 41 -4.34 9.19 49.30
N GLN A 42 -4.10 8.18 48.47
CA GLN A 42 -4.52 8.12 47.08
C GLN A 42 -5.54 7.00 46.84
N LEU A 43 -6.69 7.37 46.27
CA LEU A 43 -7.78 6.47 45.88
C LEU A 43 -7.33 5.44 44.82
N PRO A 44 -7.84 4.19 44.87
CA PRO A 44 -7.38 3.12 43.98
C PRO A 44 -7.85 3.33 42.54
N THR A 45 -6.96 3.12 41.58
CA THR A 45 -7.17 3.32 40.14
C THR A 45 -6.66 2.11 39.38
N ILE A 46 -7.50 1.47 38.55
CA ILE A 46 -7.11 0.30 37.75
C ILE A 46 -6.25 0.75 36.56
N THR A 47 -5.09 0.12 36.39
CA THR A 47 -4.11 0.42 35.34
C THR A 47 -4.08 -0.60 34.20
N ALA A 48 -4.46 -1.85 34.47
CA ALA A 48 -4.59 -2.89 33.44
C ALA A 48 -5.67 -3.92 33.81
N GLN A 49 -6.31 -4.51 32.80
CA GLN A 49 -7.35 -5.52 32.95
C GLN A 49 -7.47 -6.40 31.69
N SER A 50 -7.89 -7.66 31.85
CA SER A 50 -8.15 -8.58 30.72
C SER A 50 -9.32 -8.11 29.83
N PRO A 51 -9.38 -8.55 28.55
CA PRO A 51 -10.48 -8.23 27.64
C PRO A 51 -11.80 -8.88 28.08
N SER A 52 -12.93 -8.27 27.73
CA SER A 52 -14.27 -8.70 28.20
C SER A 52 -14.74 -10.08 27.73
N SER A 53 -14.03 -10.72 26.79
CA SER A 53 -14.25 -12.12 26.43
C SER A 53 -12.90 -12.81 26.22
N LEU A 54 -12.65 -13.89 26.96
CA LEU A 54 -11.40 -14.66 26.93
C LEU A 54 -11.73 -16.13 26.59
N ILE A 55 -11.48 -16.51 25.34
CA ILE A 55 -11.77 -17.87 24.83
C ILE A 55 -10.56 -18.77 25.05
N ALA A 56 -10.78 -19.89 25.75
CA ALA A 56 -9.70 -20.78 26.18
C ALA A 56 -9.38 -21.87 25.13
N PHE A 57 -8.48 -21.61 24.17
CA PHE A 57 -8.20 -22.61 23.14
C PHE A 57 -7.30 -23.75 23.66
N PRO A 58 -7.51 -25.01 23.24
CA PRO A 58 -6.82 -26.17 23.82
C PRO A 58 -5.30 -26.25 23.61
N PHE A 59 -4.70 -25.31 22.86
CA PHE A 59 -3.26 -25.27 22.55
C PHE A 59 -2.53 -24.11 23.24
N ASP A 60 -3.25 -23.19 23.89
CA ASP A 60 -2.64 -22.08 24.62
C ASP A 60 -2.14 -22.61 25.98
N GLU A 61 -0.98 -22.17 26.46
CA GLU A 61 -0.35 -22.75 27.66
C GLU A 61 -1.08 -22.35 28.96
N SER A 62 -1.59 -21.11 29.00
CA SER A 62 -2.36 -20.58 30.12
C SER A 62 -3.17 -19.33 29.72
N PHE A 63 -4.08 -18.91 30.59
CA PHE A 63 -4.99 -17.78 30.37
C PHE A 63 -4.90 -16.78 31.54
N PRO A 64 -4.32 -15.58 31.34
CA PRO A 64 -4.22 -14.57 32.38
C PRO A 64 -5.55 -13.81 32.59
N MET A 65 -5.95 -13.69 33.85
CA MET A 65 -7.00 -12.82 34.35
C MET A 65 -6.34 -11.61 34.99
N THR A 66 -5.90 -10.67 34.16
CA THR A 66 -5.18 -9.47 34.57
C THR A 66 -6.09 -8.53 35.35
N CYS A 67 -5.60 -8.04 36.49
CA CYS A 67 -6.16 -6.92 37.23
C CYS A 67 -5.05 -6.21 38.01
N GLU A 68 -4.66 -5.03 37.54
CA GLU A 68 -3.63 -4.19 38.16
C GLU A 68 -4.25 -2.86 38.60
N ALA A 69 -3.80 -2.32 39.72
CA ALA A 69 -4.25 -1.03 40.22
C ALA A 69 -3.17 -0.34 41.07
N LYS A 70 -3.26 1.00 41.17
CA LYS A 70 -2.38 1.84 42.00
C LYS A 70 -3.20 2.67 42.98
N GLY A 71 -2.65 2.93 44.16
CA GLY A 71 -3.24 3.72 45.24
C GLY A 71 -2.30 3.79 46.44
N ASN A 72 -2.62 4.64 47.43
CA ASN A 72 -1.85 4.81 48.66
C ASN A 72 -2.80 4.89 49.88
N PRO A 73 -2.82 3.90 50.79
CA PRO A 73 -2.06 2.64 50.76
C PRO A 73 -2.35 1.79 49.52
N GLU A 74 -1.46 0.84 49.25
CA GLU A 74 -1.57 -0.10 48.13
C GLU A 74 -2.92 -0.84 48.14
N PRO A 75 -3.54 -1.10 46.97
CA PRO A 75 -4.86 -1.69 46.90
C PRO A 75 -4.85 -3.21 47.14
N GLU A 76 -5.78 -3.68 47.98
CA GLU A 76 -6.14 -5.09 48.10
C GLU A 76 -7.08 -5.48 46.95
N PHE A 77 -6.87 -6.67 46.38
CA PHE A 77 -7.64 -7.18 45.23
C PHE A 77 -8.57 -8.32 45.65
N ARG A 78 -9.86 -8.19 45.33
CA ARG A 78 -10.85 -9.28 45.43
C ARG A 78 -11.50 -9.54 44.08
N TRP A 79 -11.92 -10.78 43.83
CA TRP A 79 -12.61 -11.18 42.60
C TRP A 79 -14.04 -11.65 42.88
N THR A 80 -14.86 -11.58 41.84
CA THR A 80 -16.17 -12.23 41.78
C THR A 80 -16.26 -13.07 40.51
N LYS A 81 -17.01 -14.17 40.58
CA LYS A 81 -17.37 -15.06 39.48
C LYS A 81 -18.89 -15.22 39.44
N ASN A 82 -19.51 -14.95 38.30
CA ASN A 82 -20.96 -14.97 38.09
C ASN A 82 -21.74 -14.16 39.16
N GLY A 83 -21.16 -13.04 39.61
CA GLY A 83 -21.70 -12.18 40.67
C GLY A 83 -21.53 -12.71 42.11
N GLN A 84 -20.95 -13.89 42.30
CA GLN A 84 -20.60 -14.44 43.62
C GLN A 84 -19.13 -14.18 43.94
N GLU A 85 -18.78 -14.11 45.22
CA GLU A 85 -17.40 -13.89 45.66
C GLU A 85 -16.49 -15.08 45.26
N PHE A 86 -15.31 -14.79 44.73
CA PHE A 86 -14.37 -15.78 44.20
C PHE A 86 -12.96 -15.45 44.65
N ASP A 87 -12.36 -16.32 45.45
CA ASP A 87 -10.97 -16.21 45.88
C ASP A 87 -10.09 -17.16 45.02
N PRO A 88 -9.26 -16.64 44.10
CA PRO A 88 -8.35 -17.47 43.31
C PRO A 88 -7.24 -18.11 44.17
N PHE A 89 -6.93 -17.56 45.35
CA PHE A 89 -5.84 -18.01 46.21
C PHE A 89 -6.21 -19.28 47.03
N LEU A 90 -7.50 -19.64 47.06
CA LEU A 90 -7.97 -20.91 47.62
C LEU A 90 -7.85 -22.10 46.64
N ASP A 91 -7.55 -21.86 45.36
CA ASP A 91 -7.35 -22.91 44.36
C ASP A 91 -5.86 -23.09 44.03
N PRO A 92 -5.18 -24.11 44.57
CA PRO A 92 -3.74 -24.32 44.38
C PRO A 92 -3.34 -24.74 42.95
N ARG A 93 -4.28 -24.71 42.01
CA ARG A 93 -4.05 -24.94 40.58
C ARG A 93 -3.93 -23.64 39.79
N LEU A 94 -4.26 -22.49 40.38
CA LEU A 94 -4.09 -21.17 39.78
C LEU A 94 -2.73 -20.58 40.21
N MET A 95 -2.10 -19.82 39.32
CA MET A 95 -0.84 -19.14 39.63
C MET A 95 -1.13 -17.66 39.91
N LYS A 96 -0.61 -17.11 41.01
CA LYS A 96 -0.68 -15.68 41.31
C LYS A 96 0.56 -14.96 40.73
N GLU A 97 0.37 -13.75 40.24
CA GLU A 97 1.44 -12.79 39.98
C GLU A 97 1.62 -11.87 41.20
N GLU A 98 2.86 -11.73 41.69
CA GLU A 98 3.16 -10.98 42.93
C GLU A 98 2.75 -9.50 42.82
N ASP A 99 2.38 -8.90 43.96
CA ASP A 99 1.95 -7.50 44.12
C ASP A 99 0.83 -7.00 43.17
N SER A 100 0.06 -7.93 42.60
CA SER A 100 -1.08 -7.66 41.71
C SER A 100 -2.35 -8.42 42.12
N GLY A 101 -3.46 -8.06 41.46
CA GLY A 101 -4.70 -8.84 41.45
C GLY A 101 -4.73 -9.92 40.35
N THR A 102 -3.68 -10.04 39.54
CA THR A 102 -3.64 -10.96 38.39
C THR A 102 -3.49 -12.41 38.85
N PHE A 103 -4.33 -13.28 38.28
CA PHE A 103 -4.18 -14.73 38.42
C PHE A 103 -4.20 -15.41 37.04
N VAL A 104 -3.53 -16.55 36.93
CA VAL A 104 -3.34 -17.27 35.67
C VAL A 104 -3.95 -18.66 35.77
N ILE A 105 -4.81 -19.00 34.81
CA ILE A 105 -5.45 -20.31 34.66
C ILE A 105 -4.58 -21.18 33.74
N PRO A 106 -3.85 -22.19 34.22
CA PRO A 106 -3.05 -23.07 33.36
C PRO A 106 -3.91 -24.07 32.57
N ASN A 107 -3.49 -24.37 31.33
CA ASN A 107 -4.13 -25.39 30.50
C ASN A 107 -3.64 -26.81 30.88
N ASN A 108 -4.02 -27.27 32.07
CA ASN A 108 -3.55 -28.53 32.66
C ASN A 108 -4.66 -29.56 32.97
N GLY A 109 -5.89 -29.34 32.51
CA GLY A 109 -7.01 -30.23 32.82
C GLY A 109 -8.38 -29.71 32.36
N ASN A 110 -9.42 -29.94 33.17
CA ASN A 110 -10.79 -29.57 32.82
C ASN A 110 -11.06 -28.06 33.03
N LEU A 111 -10.78 -27.26 32.00
CA LEU A 111 -11.00 -25.81 32.00
C LEU A 111 -12.45 -25.38 32.24
N THR A 112 -13.46 -26.24 32.00
CA THR A 112 -14.89 -25.87 32.17
C THR A 112 -15.26 -25.46 33.59
N VAL A 113 -14.49 -25.89 34.61
CA VAL A 113 -14.64 -25.45 36.00
C VAL A 113 -14.40 -23.94 36.15
N TYR A 114 -13.53 -23.37 35.31
CA TYR A 114 -13.23 -21.94 35.30
C TYR A 114 -14.16 -21.12 34.38
N GLN A 115 -15.05 -21.74 33.59
CA GLN A 115 -16.02 -21.01 32.75
C GLN A 115 -16.96 -20.10 33.58
N GLY A 116 -17.21 -18.88 33.11
CA GLY A 116 -18.06 -17.89 33.77
C GLY A 116 -17.60 -16.44 33.59
N ILE A 117 -18.37 -15.49 34.10
CA ILE A 117 -18.09 -14.05 34.03
C ILE A 117 -17.35 -13.61 35.30
N TYR A 118 -16.20 -12.97 35.14
CA TYR A 118 -15.36 -12.48 36.23
C TYR A 118 -15.38 -10.95 36.31
N ARG A 119 -15.31 -10.39 37.54
CA ARG A 119 -15.02 -8.97 37.80
C ARG A 119 -14.10 -8.84 39.01
N CYS A 120 -13.06 -8.01 38.87
CA CYS A 120 -12.10 -7.64 39.91
C CYS A 120 -12.53 -6.35 40.62
N TYR A 121 -12.15 -6.20 41.89
CA TYR A 121 -12.28 -4.98 42.68
C TYR A 121 -10.94 -4.70 43.37
N ALA A 122 -10.34 -3.54 43.10
CA ALA A 122 -9.15 -3.03 43.77
C ALA A 122 -9.59 -2.00 44.84
N SER A 123 -9.27 -2.25 46.11
CA SER A 123 -9.79 -1.47 47.24
C SER A 123 -8.67 -1.03 48.18
N ASN A 124 -8.75 0.19 48.70
CA ASN A 124 -7.99 0.58 49.90
C ASN A 124 -8.91 1.33 50.87
N ARG A 125 -8.36 1.85 51.97
CA ARG A 125 -9.15 2.52 53.02
C ARG A 125 -9.88 3.81 52.62
N LEU A 126 -9.70 4.30 51.38
CA LEU A 126 -10.41 5.46 50.83
C LEU A 126 -11.57 5.08 49.90
N GLY A 127 -11.51 3.91 49.25
CA GLY A 127 -12.46 3.56 48.22
C GLY A 127 -12.15 2.28 47.44
N THR A 128 -12.90 2.05 46.37
CA THR A 128 -12.81 0.84 45.53
C THR A 128 -13.03 1.18 44.05
N ALA A 129 -12.11 0.74 43.20
CA ALA A 129 -12.30 0.69 41.74
C ALA A 129 -12.61 -0.74 41.29
N ILE A 130 -13.46 -0.89 40.27
CA ILE A 130 -13.88 -2.18 39.71
C ILE A 130 -13.46 -2.32 38.25
N SER A 131 -13.19 -3.54 37.82
CA SER A 131 -12.91 -3.86 36.41
C SER A 131 -14.20 -3.94 35.58
N LYS A 132 -14.03 -3.99 34.26
CA LYS A 132 -15.03 -4.53 33.34
C LYS A 132 -15.32 -5.99 33.68
N GLU A 133 -16.46 -6.50 33.21
CA GLU A 133 -16.73 -7.94 33.21
C GLU A 133 -15.88 -8.64 32.13
N ILE A 134 -15.41 -9.84 32.48
CA ILE A 134 -14.50 -10.69 31.70
C ILE A 134 -15.13 -12.08 31.60
N GLU A 135 -15.72 -12.44 30.46
CA GLU A 135 -16.31 -13.76 30.24
C GLU A 135 -15.24 -14.79 29.83
N PHE A 136 -14.99 -15.79 30.68
CA PHE A 136 -14.14 -16.93 30.34
C PHE A 136 -14.96 -18.02 29.64
N ILE A 137 -14.65 -18.29 28.38
CA ILE A 137 -15.42 -19.19 27.50
C ILE A 137 -14.56 -20.41 27.14
N VAL A 138 -15.05 -21.62 27.42
CA VAL A 138 -14.37 -22.87 27.04
C VAL A 138 -15.02 -23.48 25.80
N PRO A 139 -14.29 -23.64 24.68
CA PRO A 139 -14.85 -24.18 23.44
C PRO A 139 -15.16 -25.69 23.57
N HIS A 140 -16.33 -26.10 23.06
CA HIS A 140 -16.77 -27.50 23.03
C HIS A 140 -16.93 -28.00 21.60
N VAL A 141 -16.58 -29.28 21.36
CA VAL A 141 -16.79 -29.94 20.05
C VAL A 141 -17.97 -30.91 20.13
N PRO A 142 -19.17 -30.49 19.70
CA PRO A 142 -20.30 -31.40 19.61
C PRO A 142 -20.12 -32.42 18.49
N LYS A 143 -20.81 -33.56 18.60
CA LYS A 143 -20.81 -34.63 17.59
C LYS A 143 -22.10 -34.55 16.77
N PHE A 144 -22.03 -34.95 15.50
CA PHE A 144 -23.23 -35.16 14.68
C PHE A 144 -24.17 -36.20 15.34
N PRO A 145 -25.49 -36.00 15.28
CA PRO A 145 -26.46 -37.04 15.67
C PRO A 145 -26.27 -38.34 14.88
N LYS A 146 -26.55 -39.48 15.52
CA LYS A 146 -26.57 -40.79 14.84
C LYS A 146 -27.93 -41.01 14.17
N GLU A 147 -28.01 -40.61 12.90
CA GLU A 147 -29.21 -40.73 12.07
C GLU A 147 -29.09 -41.92 11.10
N THR A 148 -30.18 -42.65 10.91
CA THR A 148 -30.40 -43.56 9.78
C THR A 148 -31.04 -42.77 8.65
N LEU A 149 -30.43 -42.78 7.45
CA LEU A 149 -30.82 -41.91 6.33
C LEU A 149 -31.23 -42.77 5.13
N ASP A 150 -32.44 -42.55 4.63
CA ASP A 150 -32.94 -43.20 3.41
C ASP A 150 -32.31 -42.56 2.15
N PRO A 151 -32.24 -43.29 1.01
CA PRO A 151 -31.75 -42.73 -0.24
C PRO A 151 -32.66 -41.61 -0.78
N VAL A 152 -32.06 -40.50 -1.19
CA VAL A 152 -32.76 -39.41 -1.87
C VAL A 152 -33.03 -39.81 -3.32
N GLU A 153 -34.26 -40.19 -3.63
CA GLU A 153 -34.71 -40.45 -5.00
C GLU A 153 -35.16 -39.15 -5.69
N VAL A 154 -34.60 -38.85 -6.87
CA VAL A 154 -34.89 -37.63 -7.64
C VAL A 154 -34.98 -37.93 -9.13
N GLU A 155 -35.86 -37.26 -9.88
CA GLU A 155 -35.89 -37.40 -11.35
C GLU A 155 -34.88 -36.47 -12.02
N GLU A 156 -34.32 -36.90 -13.15
CA GLU A 156 -33.39 -36.08 -13.93
C GLU A 156 -33.99 -34.72 -14.34
N GLY A 157 -33.27 -33.63 -14.08
CA GLY A 157 -33.74 -32.26 -14.26
C GLY A 157 -34.51 -31.64 -13.06
N GLN A 158 -34.93 -32.43 -12.07
CA GLN A 158 -35.47 -31.91 -10.79
C GLN A 158 -34.35 -31.42 -9.87
N ALA A 159 -34.63 -30.52 -8.93
CA ALA A 159 -33.65 -30.02 -7.96
C ALA A 159 -33.72 -30.81 -6.65
N PHE A 160 -32.61 -30.87 -5.92
CA PHE A 160 -32.56 -31.50 -4.60
C PHE A 160 -31.47 -30.86 -3.72
N VAL A 161 -31.53 -31.14 -2.41
CA VAL A 161 -30.61 -30.60 -1.40
C VAL A 161 -30.22 -31.72 -0.44
N LEU A 162 -28.92 -31.85 -0.15
CA LEU A 162 -28.41 -32.75 0.89
C LEU A 162 -28.16 -31.95 2.17
N GLN A 163 -28.97 -32.19 3.20
CA GLN A 163 -28.90 -31.46 4.46
C GLN A 163 -27.72 -31.93 5.32
N CYS A 164 -26.79 -31.03 5.62
CA CYS A 164 -25.71 -31.28 6.56
C CYS A 164 -26.22 -31.19 8.00
N ASN A 165 -26.87 -30.09 8.40
CA ASN A 165 -27.19 -29.78 9.80
C ASN A 165 -25.96 -29.88 10.73
N PRO A 166 -24.91 -29.05 10.53
CA PRO A 166 -23.70 -29.09 11.35
C PRO A 166 -24.00 -28.69 12.81
N PRO A 167 -23.37 -29.33 13.81
CA PRO A 167 -23.63 -29.01 15.20
C PRO A 167 -22.88 -27.73 15.62
N GLN A 168 -23.61 -26.76 16.21
CA GLN A 168 -23.08 -25.44 16.55
C GLN A 168 -21.98 -25.49 17.62
N GLY A 169 -20.89 -24.75 17.41
CA GLY A 169 -19.80 -24.62 18.39
C GLY A 169 -18.97 -23.36 18.19
N ILE A 170 -18.10 -23.09 19.15
CA ILE A 170 -17.17 -21.95 19.20
C ILE A 170 -15.75 -22.52 19.07
N PRO A 171 -14.85 -21.96 18.23
CA PRO A 171 -15.09 -20.90 17.24
C PRO A 171 -15.84 -21.41 16.00
N PRO A 172 -16.29 -20.52 15.09
CA PRO A 172 -16.99 -20.91 13.87
C PRO A 172 -16.30 -22.03 13.08
N LEU A 173 -17.10 -23.02 12.70
CA LEU A 173 -16.69 -24.22 11.99
C LEU A 173 -16.63 -24.01 10.47
N GLN A 174 -15.79 -24.81 9.80
CA GLN A 174 -15.68 -24.89 8.34
C GLN A 174 -16.34 -26.18 7.87
N ILE A 175 -17.03 -26.14 6.74
CA ILE A 175 -17.85 -27.24 6.23
C ILE A 175 -17.28 -27.72 4.90
N TYR A 176 -17.24 -29.04 4.71
CA TYR A 176 -16.74 -29.68 3.50
C TYR A 176 -17.63 -30.86 3.11
N TRP A 177 -17.98 -30.97 1.83
CA TRP A 177 -18.59 -32.16 1.27
C TRP A 177 -17.55 -32.99 0.52
N MET A 178 -17.41 -34.24 0.94
CA MET A 178 -16.51 -35.22 0.34
C MET A 178 -17.20 -36.58 0.29
N THR A 179 -16.68 -37.53 -0.47
CA THR A 179 -17.09 -38.94 -0.34
C THR A 179 -16.54 -39.57 0.94
N ILE A 180 -17.04 -40.76 1.32
CA ILE A 180 -16.41 -41.59 2.36
C ILE A 180 -14.92 -41.86 2.02
N SER A 181 -14.59 -41.97 0.73
CA SER A 181 -13.23 -42.13 0.21
C SER A 181 -12.42 -40.82 0.14
N LEU A 182 -12.88 -39.74 0.79
CA LEU A 182 -12.25 -38.41 0.84
C LEU A 182 -12.08 -37.73 -0.53
N GLN A 183 -12.85 -38.12 -1.55
CA GLN A 183 -12.90 -37.41 -2.82
C GLN A 183 -13.77 -36.15 -2.65
N HIS A 184 -13.22 -34.98 -2.92
CA HIS A 184 -13.94 -33.71 -2.82
C HIS A 184 -15.14 -33.67 -3.79
N ILE A 185 -16.28 -33.15 -3.33
CA ILE A 185 -17.43 -32.91 -4.21
C ILE A 185 -17.22 -31.59 -4.94
N GLU A 186 -16.96 -31.67 -6.24
CA GLU A 186 -16.85 -30.49 -7.12
C GLU A 186 -18.09 -29.60 -7.01
N GLN A 187 -17.86 -28.30 -6.83
CA GLN A 187 -18.89 -27.27 -6.81
C GLN A 187 -18.76 -26.44 -8.09
N ASP A 188 -19.88 -26.13 -8.71
CA ASP A 188 -19.99 -25.44 -10.01
C ASP A 188 -21.23 -24.51 -10.01
N GLU A 189 -21.62 -23.95 -11.17
CA GLU A 189 -22.82 -23.11 -11.28
C GLU A 189 -24.11 -23.84 -10.85
N ARG A 190 -24.15 -25.18 -10.90
CA ARG A 190 -25.30 -26.05 -10.61
C ARG A 190 -25.23 -26.69 -9.22
N VAL A 191 -24.04 -27.02 -8.72
CA VAL A 191 -23.80 -27.65 -7.41
C VAL A 191 -23.08 -26.69 -6.50
N SER A 192 -23.70 -26.27 -5.40
CA SER A 192 -23.14 -25.28 -4.47
C SER A 192 -23.47 -25.63 -3.03
N MET A 193 -22.47 -25.56 -2.15
CA MET A 193 -22.65 -25.64 -0.71
C MET A 193 -23.18 -24.29 -0.19
N GLY A 194 -24.14 -24.31 0.74
CA GLY A 194 -24.66 -23.11 1.38
C GLY A 194 -23.89 -22.70 2.65
N LEU A 195 -24.15 -21.49 3.15
CA LEU A 195 -23.67 -20.98 4.44
C LEU A 195 -24.15 -21.82 5.64
N ASN A 196 -25.30 -22.51 5.50
CA ASN A 196 -25.77 -23.48 6.49
C ASN A 196 -25.08 -24.85 6.38
N GLY A 197 -24.24 -25.05 5.37
CA GLY A 197 -23.52 -26.30 5.11
C GLY A 197 -24.24 -27.31 4.22
N ASP A 198 -25.48 -27.06 3.81
CA ASP A 198 -26.20 -27.99 2.94
C ASP A 198 -25.66 -27.95 1.50
N LEU A 199 -25.73 -29.07 0.77
CA LEU A 199 -25.30 -29.14 -0.63
C LEU A 199 -26.49 -29.07 -1.58
N TYR A 200 -26.60 -27.98 -2.34
CA TYR A 200 -27.72 -27.69 -3.21
C TYR A 200 -27.39 -28.05 -4.66
N PHE A 201 -28.32 -28.74 -5.33
CA PHE A 201 -28.25 -29.10 -6.75
C PHE A 201 -29.38 -28.41 -7.51
N SER A 202 -29.07 -27.38 -8.29
CA SER A 202 -30.06 -26.60 -9.06
C SER A 202 -30.89 -27.44 -10.04
N HIS A 203 -30.31 -28.55 -10.50
CA HIS A 203 -30.99 -29.69 -11.13
C HIS A 203 -30.09 -30.95 -11.07
N ALA A 204 -30.69 -32.14 -11.02
CA ALA A 204 -30.03 -33.43 -11.02
C ALA A 204 -29.65 -33.90 -12.43
N VAL A 205 -28.53 -34.62 -12.53
CA VAL A 205 -28.07 -35.36 -13.73
C VAL A 205 -27.55 -36.74 -13.33
N GLU A 206 -27.48 -37.69 -14.27
CA GLU A 206 -27.08 -39.09 -14.00
C GLU A 206 -25.81 -39.24 -13.12
N LYS A 207 -24.77 -38.41 -13.34
CA LYS A 207 -23.50 -38.43 -12.57
C LYS A 207 -23.60 -38.07 -11.06
N ASP A 208 -24.76 -37.61 -10.59
CA ASP A 208 -25.00 -37.33 -9.17
C ASP A 208 -25.37 -38.60 -8.38
N SER A 209 -25.81 -39.66 -9.06
CA SER A 209 -26.27 -40.92 -8.45
C SER A 209 -25.13 -41.70 -7.78
N ARG A 210 -25.05 -41.67 -6.43
CA ARG A 210 -24.00 -42.32 -5.62
C ARG A 210 -24.48 -42.64 -4.20
N ARG A 211 -23.64 -43.28 -3.37
CA ARG A 211 -24.06 -43.82 -2.06
C ARG A 211 -23.32 -43.25 -0.83
N ASP A 212 -22.44 -42.28 -1.06
CA ASP A 212 -21.31 -41.97 -0.19
C ASP A 212 -21.07 -40.48 0.06
N TYR A 213 -22.04 -39.59 -0.27
CA TYR A 213 -21.95 -38.16 0.05
C TYR A 213 -21.86 -37.95 1.56
N CYS A 214 -20.80 -37.30 2.05
CA CYS A 214 -20.58 -37.09 3.48
C CYS A 214 -20.26 -35.62 3.78
N CYS A 215 -20.95 -35.04 4.77
CA CYS A 215 -20.65 -33.71 5.29
C CYS A 215 -19.65 -33.81 6.45
N PHE A 216 -18.61 -32.99 6.39
CA PHE A 216 -17.57 -32.86 7.42
C PHE A 216 -17.60 -31.43 7.98
N ALA A 217 -17.62 -31.30 9.31
CA ALA A 217 -17.47 -30.04 10.02
C ALA A 217 -16.11 -30.03 10.74
N ALA A 218 -15.23 -29.13 10.32
CA ALA A 218 -13.91 -28.92 10.89
C ALA A 218 -13.90 -27.68 11.81
N PHE A 219 -13.19 -27.76 12.92
CA PHE A 219 -12.99 -26.67 13.87
C PHE A 219 -11.48 -26.37 13.93
N PRO A 220 -10.93 -25.46 13.09
CA PRO A 220 -9.49 -25.40 12.83
C PRO A 220 -8.64 -25.03 14.05
N ARG A 221 -9.11 -24.05 14.85
CA ARG A 221 -8.44 -23.58 16.09
C ARG A 221 -8.30 -24.68 17.15
N ILE A 222 -9.11 -25.72 17.09
CA ILE A 222 -9.11 -26.86 18.02
C ILE A 222 -8.78 -28.19 17.31
N ARG A 223 -8.29 -28.09 16.05
CA ARG A 223 -7.81 -29.17 15.15
C ARG A 223 -8.69 -30.43 15.11
N THR A 224 -10.00 -30.28 15.30
CA THR A 224 -10.94 -31.40 15.35
C THR A 224 -11.86 -31.39 14.13
N ILE A 225 -12.16 -32.56 13.56
CA ILE A 225 -13.11 -32.75 12.47
C ILE A 225 -14.14 -33.79 12.92
N VAL A 226 -15.43 -33.50 12.70
CA VAL A 226 -16.54 -34.43 12.89
C VAL A 226 -17.28 -34.61 11.57
N GLN A 227 -17.85 -35.80 11.33
CA GLN A 227 -18.54 -36.13 10.09
C GLN A 227 -19.96 -36.67 10.33
N LYS A 228 -20.86 -36.48 9.37
CA LYS A 228 -22.21 -37.05 9.39
C LYS A 228 -22.20 -38.52 8.95
N THR A 229 -23.31 -39.24 9.18
CA THR A 229 -23.64 -40.45 8.41
C THR A 229 -23.67 -40.11 6.91
N ALA A 230 -23.07 -40.96 6.07
CA ALA A 230 -23.07 -40.74 4.62
C ALA A 230 -24.48 -40.91 4.01
N MET A 231 -24.74 -40.18 2.93
CA MET A 231 -26.04 -40.04 2.27
C MET A 231 -25.99 -40.67 0.87
N SER A 232 -27.08 -41.32 0.48
CA SER A 232 -27.27 -41.89 -0.86
C SER A 232 -28.22 -41.05 -1.71
N VAL A 233 -27.95 -40.95 -3.00
CA VAL A 233 -28.78 -40.28 -4.02
C VAL A 233 -29.00 -41.24 -5.17
N ILE A 234 -30.24 -41.33 -5.66
CA ILE A 234 -30.62 -42.17 -6.79
C ILE A 234 -31.34 -41.28 -7.82
N VAL A 235 -30.67 -41.04 -8.94
CA VAL A 235 -31.25 -40.25 -10.05
C VAL A 235 -32.02 -41.18 -10.99
N LYS A 236 -33.28 -40.86 -11.26
CA LYS A 236 -34.16 -41.58 -12.20
C LYS A 236 -34.16 -40.87 -13.55
N THR A 237 -33.56 -41.49 -14.55
CA THR A 237 -33.55 -41.04 -15.95
C THR A 237 -34.98 -40.90 -16.48
N THR A 238 -35.28 -39.84 -17.23
CA THR A 238 -36.62 -39.63 -17.81
C THR A 238 -36.56 -39.38 -19.32
N ASN A 239 -37.64 -39.70 -20.04
CA ASN A 239 -37.70 -39.58 -21.50
C ASN A 239 -37.81 -38.12 -22.01
N ALA A 240 -37.90 -37.12 -21.11
CA ALA A 240 -37.98 -35.70 -21.47
C ALA A 240 -37.53 -34.80 -20.30
N ILE A 241 -36.35 -34.19 -20.40
CA ILE A 241 -35.83 -33.29 -19.36
C ILE A 241 -36.66 -31.99 -19.35
N LEU A 242 -37.43 -31.79 -18.28
CA LEU A 242 -38.34 -30.65 -18.17
C LEU A 242 -37.58 -29.35 -17.86
N GLN A 243 -37.69 -28.37 -18.75
CA GLN A 243 -37.18 -27.01 -18.53
C GLN A 243 -38.01 -26.25 -17.48
N ARG A 244 -37.32 -25.59 -16.54
CA ARG A 244 -37.93 -24.94 -15.35
C ARG A 244 -37.35 -23.55 -15.12
N ARG A 245 -38.24 -22.59 -14.82
CA ARG A 245 -37.89 -21.21 -14.42
C ARG A 245 -37.08 -21.18 -13.12
N PRO A 246 -36.32 -20.10 -12.84
CA PRO A 246 -35.64 -19.95 -11.57
C PRO A 246 -36.64 -19.89 -10.42
N SER A 247 -36.35 -20.61 -9.34
CA SER A 247 -37.02 -20.49 -8.05
C SER A 247 -35.94 -20.46 -6.97
N LEU A 248 -36.08 -19.61 -5.96
CA LEU A 248 -35.05 -19.43 -4.94
C LEU A 248 -35.17 -20.50 -3.87
N LEU A 249 -34.17 -21.38 -3.77
CA LEU A 249 -34.02 -22.39 -2.73
C LEU A 249 -33.47 -21.75 -1.45
N MET A 250 -34.08 -20.67 -0.99
CA MET A 250 -33.61 -19.88 0.16
C MET A 250 -33.39 -20.81 1.37
N PRO A 251 -32.19 -20.86 1.97
CA PRO A 251 -31.87 -21.78 3.05
C PRO A 251 -32.88 -21.73 4.20
N SER A 252 -33.18 -22.89 4.77
CA SER A 252 -34.07 -23.05 5.93
C SER A 252 -33.56 -22.22 7.11
N GLY A 253 -34.16 -21.04 7.34
CA GLY A 253 -33.78 -20.13 8.43
C GLY A 253 -32.95 -18.90 8.04
N VAL A 254 -32.94 -18.48 6.76
CA VAL A 254 -32.51 -17.10 6.40
C VAL A 254 -33.28 -16.10 7.28
N LYS A 255 -32.55 -15.38 8.14
CA LYS A 255 -33.14 -14.31 8.97
C LYS A 255 -33.70 -13.23 8.05
N THR A 256 -34.92 -12.78 8.32
CA THR A 256 -35.57 -11.70 7.56
C THR A 256 -34.84 -10.36 7.69
N GLU A 257 -33.99 -10.22 8.70
CA GLU A 257 -33.12 -9.05 8.93
C GLU A 257 -31.72 -9.53 9.34
N THR A 258 -30.68 -8.93 8.77
CA THR A 258 -29.28 -9.23 9.09
C THR A 258 -28.68 -8.09 9.90
N LEU A 259 -28.51 -8.32 11.20
CA LEU A 259 -27.82 -7.42 12.12
C LEU A 259 -26.35 -7.83 12.24
N LEU A 260 -25.44 -6.85 12.16
CA LEU A 260 -23.99 -7.03 12.29
C LEU A 260 -23.39 -5.94 13.17
N VAL A 261 -22.23 -6.22 13.75
CA VAL A 261 -21.37 -5.23 14.41
C VAL A 261 -20.33 -4.70 13.42
N LYS A 262 -19.98 -3.41 13.54
CA LYS A 262 -18.92 -2.75 12.80
C LYS A 262 -17.62 -3.55 12.89
N GLY A 263 -17.01 -3.81 11.74
CA GLY A 263 -15.83 -4.68 11.60
C GLY A 263 -16.12 -6.17 11.35
N GLU A 264 -17.36 -6.66 11.46
CA GLU A 264 -17.72 -8.02 11.04
C GLU A 264 -17.76 -8.19 9.51
N ASP A 265 -17.80 -9.43 9.01
CA ASP A 265 -18.01 -9.72 7.59
C ASP A 265 -19.50 -10.01 7.30
N LEU A 266 -20.17 -9.17 6.52
CA LEU A 266 -21.49 -9.48 5.95
C LEU A 266 -21.36 -10.64 4.97
N LYS A 267 -22.24 -11.64 5.08
CA LYS A 267 -22.32 -12.79 4.17
C LYS A 267 -23.79 -13.04 3.82
N LEU A 268 -24.16 -12.79 2.56
CA LEU A 268 -25.52 -12.96 2.05
C LEU A 268 -25.55 -14.03 0.97
N GLU A 269 -26.51 -14.95 1.07
CA GLU A 269 -26.59 -16.14 0.23
C GLU A 269 -27.88 -16.19 -0.58
N CYS A 270 -27.76 -16.52 -1.87
CA CYS A 270 -28.86 -16.61 -2.80
C CYS A 270 -28.65 -17.80 -3.75
N ILE A 271 -29.33 -18.91 -3.45
CA ILE A 271 -29.26 -20.17 -4.20
C ILE A 271 -30.60 -20.38 -4.92
N ALA A 272 -30.55 -20.90 -6.15
CA ALA A 272 -31.71 -21.10 -7.00
C ALA A 272 -31.75 -22.49 -7.64
N GLU A 273 -32.93 -23.07 -7.78
CA GLU A 273 -33.20 -24.17 -8.69
C GLU A 273 -33.56 -23.65 -10.09
N GLY A 274 -33.33 -24.47 -11.10
CA GLY A 274 -33.75 -24.19 -12.47
C GLY A 274 -33.02 -25.04 -13.50
N PHE A 275 -33.68 -25.23 -14.65
CA PHE A 275 -33.07 -25.88 -15.82
C PHE A 275 -33.46 -25.12 -17.10
N PRO A 276 -32.51 -24.49 -17.82
CA PRO A 276 -31.06 -24.40 -17.54
C PRO A 276 -30.71 -23.72 -16.21
N THR A 277 -29.47 -23.90 -15.75
CA THR A 277 -28.95 -23.33 -14.50
C THR A 277 -29.20 -21.82 -14.39
N PRO A 278 -29.76 -21.31 -13.28
CA PRO A 278 -29.88 -19.87 -13.07
C PRO A 278 -28.53 -19.23 -12.69
N GLN A 279 -28.20 -18.12 -13.34
CA GLN A 279 -27.10 -17.23 -12.93
C GLN A 279 -27.62 -16.21 -11.91
N VAL A 280 -26.76 -15.77 -10.98
CA VAL A 280 -27.13 -14.89 -9.86
C VAL A 280 -26.42 -13.53 -9.95
N GLU A 281 -27.19 -12.46 -9.91
CA GLU A 281 -26.74 -11.06 -9.90
C GLU A 281 -27.03 -10.42 -8.52
N TRP A 282 -26.16 -9.50 -8.05
CA TRP A 282 -26.29 -8.81 -6.74
C TRP A 282 -26.29 -7.28 -6.89
N VAL A 283 -27.11 -6.58 -6.11
CA VAL A 283 -27.29 -5.12 -6.14
C VAL A 283 -27.54 -4.57 -4.72
N LYS A 284 -27.05 -3.37 -4.39
CA LYS A 284 -27.49 -2.60 -3.20
C LYS A 284 -28.57 -1.61 -3.64
N MET A 285 -29.74 -1.58 -3.00
CA MET A 285 -30.86 -0.77 -3.48
C MET A 285 -30.53 0.73 -3.38
N GLY A 286 -30.62 1.42 -4.53
CA GLY A 286 -30.33 2.85 -4.68
C GLY A 286 -28.85 3.21 -4.90
N HIS A 287 -27.93 2.25 -4.78
CA HIS A 287 -26.48 2.48 -4.85
C HIS A 287 -25.76 1.37 -5.64
N GLN A 288 -24.45 1.48 -5.83
CA GLN A 288 -23.65 0.32 -6.24
C GLN A 288 -23.34 -0.56 -5.02
N LEU A 289 -22.87 -1.79 -5.25
CA LEU A 289 -22.29 -2.59 -4.16
C LEU A 289 -21.04 -1.87 -3.61
N PRO A 290 -20.72 -2.01 -2.30
CA PRO A 290 -19.49 -1.47 -1.73
C PRO A 290 -18.25 -1.95 -2.50
N SER A 291 -17.26 -1.10 -2.69
CA SER A 291 -16.04 -1.44 -3.46
C SER A 291 -15.22 -2.59 -2.84
N LYS A 292 -15.38 -2.83 -1.54
CA LYS A 292 -14.81 -3.96 -0.80
C LYS A 292 -15.57 -5.28 -0.96
N ALA A 293 -16.75 -5.26 -1.58
CA ALA A 293 -17.60 -6.43 -1.75
C ALA A 293 -16.99 -7.46 -2.72
N LYS A 294 -17.18 -8.74 -2.41
CA LYS A 294 -16.77 -9.89 -3.22
C LYS A 294 -17.96 -10.77 -3.51
N VAL A 295 -17.99 -11.38 -4.68
CA VAL A 295 -18.97 -12.40 -5.03
C VAL A 295 -18.24 -13.72 -5.24
N GLU A 296 -18.59 -14.71 -4.43
CA GLU A 296 -18.00 -16.05 -4.39
C GLU A 296 -19.08 -17.11 -4.65
N ASN A 297 -18.75 -18.40 -4.51
CA ASN A 297 -19.68 -19.53 -4.71
C ASN A 297 -20.46 -19.46 -6.06
N HIS A 298 -19.75 -19.24 -7.18
CA HIS A 298 -20.33 -19.14 -8.53
C HIS A 298 -21.47 -18.12 -8.65
N GLY A 299 -21.34 -16.96 -7.99
CA GLY A 299 -22.35 -15.89 -8.00
C GLY A 299 -23.30 -15.91 -6.79
N LYS A 300 -23.35 -17.02 -6.03
CA LYS A 300 -24.42 -17.28 -5.05
C LYS A 300 -24.15 -16.70 -3.66
N LEU A 301 -22.92 -16.27 -3.37
CA LEU A 301 -22.51 -15.71 -2.07
C LEU A 301 -21.92 -14.31 -2.25
N LEU A 302 -22.56 -13.29 -1.66
CA LEU A 302 -22.03 -11.94 -1.54
C LEU A 302 -21.36 -11.77 -0.17
N ILE A 303 -20.10 -11.33 -0.16
CA ILE A 303 -19.34 -11.03 1.06
C ILE A 303 -18.95 -9.55 1.06
N VAL A 304 -19.30 -8.81 2.12
CA VAL A 304 -18.77 -7.45 2.36
C VAL A 304 -17.92 -7.50 3.63
N PRO A 305 -16.59 -7.53 3.52
CA PRO A 305 -15.70 -7.73 4.66
C PRO A 305 -15.50 -6.43 5.45
N ARG A 306 -15.42 -6.55 6.77
CA ARG A 306 -15.38 -5.42 7.73
C ARG A 306 -16.41 -4.34 7.41
N VAL A 307 -17.66 -4.59 7.78
CA VAL A 307 -18.77 -3.66 7.57
C VAL A 307 -18.61 -2.37 8.37
N GLU A 308 -19.00 -1.27 7.76
CA GLU A 308 -19.13 0.06 8.35
C GLU A 308 -20.61 0.45 8.41
N GLN A 309 -20.97 1.50 9.15
CA GLN A 309 -22.36 1.95 9.26
C GLN A 309 -23.00 2.21 7.88
N GLU A 310 -22.21 2.73 6.92
CA GLU A 310 -22.60 2.97 5.53
C GLU A 310 -22.94 1.69 4.73
N ASP A 311 -22.47 0.50 5.13
CA ASP A 311 -22.80 -0.76 4.46
C ASP A 311 -24.25 -1.18 4.69
N SER A 312 -24.92 -0.61 5.70
CA SER A 312 -26.35 -0.80 5.95
C SER A 312 -27.22 -0.50 4.72
N GLY A 313 -28.40 -1.12 4.66
CA GLY A 313 -29.37 -0.93 3.59
C GLY A 313 -29.98 -2.24 3.10
N LYS A 314 -30.73 -2.17 1.99
CA LYS A 314 -31.36 -3.35 1.38
C LYS A 314 -30.54 -3.86 0.22
N TYR A 315 -29.97 -5.04 0.35
CA TYR A 315 -29.34 -5.77 -0.75
C TYR A 315 -30.39 -6.59 -1.48
N MET A 316 -30.18 -6.82 -2.77
CA MET A 316 -31.05 -7.61 -3.64
C MET A 316 -30.20 -8.65 -4.35
N CYS A 317 -30.66 -9.91 -4.37
CA CYS A 317 -30.16 -10.92 -5.29
C CYS A 317 -31.21 -11.22 -6.37
N LYS A 318 -30.75 -11.58 -7.56
CA LYS A 318 -31.59 -11.88 -8.71
C LYS A 318 -31.05 -13.11 -9.43
N ALA A 319 -31.82 -14.21 -9.42
CA ALA A 319 -31.51 -15.43 -10.15
C ALA A 319 -32.26 -15.46 -11.49
N LYS A 320 -31.58 -15.80 -12.59
CA LYS A 320 -32.11 -15.67 -13.96
C LYS A 320 -31.68 -16.82 -14.87
N ASN A 321 -32.59 -17.33 -15.69
CA ASN A 321 -32.27 -18.23 -16.81
C ASN A 321 -33.07 -17.83 -18.07
N THR A 322 -33.05 -18.65 -19.11
CA THR A 322 -33.71 -18.39 -20.40
C THR A 322 -35.25 -18.31 -20.32
N LEU A 323 -35.86 -18.73 -19.21
CA LEU A 323 -37.32 -18.87 -19.07
C LEU A 323 -37.94 -17.80 -18.16
N GLY A 324 -37.14 -17.14 -17.31
CA GLY A 324 -37.60 -16.14 -16.34
C GLY A 324 -36.54 -15.76 -15.31
N GLU A 325 -36.98 -15.06 -14.27
CA GLU A 325 -36.14 -14.55 -13.17
C GLU A 325 -36.89 -14.60 -11.83
N ALA A 326 -36.13 -14.69 -10.73
CA ALA A 326 -36.61 -14.65 -9.35
C ALA A 326 -35.71 -13.74 -8.50
N VAL A 327 -36.27 -13.07 -7.49
CA VAL A 327 -35.59 -11.98 -6.74
C VAL A 327 -35.87 -12.09 -5.25
N HIS A 328 -34.88 -11.79 -4.41
CA HIS A 328 -35.02 -11.66 -2.95
C HIS A 328 -34.30 -10.42 -2.42
N TYR A 329 -34.73 -9.91 -1.26
CA TYR A 329 -34.18 -8.71 -0.63
C TYR A 329 -33.74 -8.99 0.81
N PHE A 330 -32.50 -8.60 1.14
CA PHE A 330 -31.91 -8.72 2.46
C PHE A 330 -31.74 -7.32 3.08
N PRO A 331 -32.53 -6.94 4.10
CA PRO A 331 -32.24 -5.75 4.88
C PRO A 331 -31.08 -6.05 5.84
N VAL A 332 -30.03 -5.25 5.74
CA VAL A 332 -28.82 -5.29 6.55
C VAL A 332 -28.74 -4.02 7.40
N THR A 333 -28.47 -4.20 8.68
CA THR A 333 -28.23 -3.13 9.65
C THR A 333 -26.88 -3.36 10.31
N VAL A 334 -26.01 -2.34 10.29
CA VAL A 334 -24.71 -2.37 10.95
C VAL A 334 -24.77 -1.49 12.19
N GLU A 335 -24.29 -2.02 13.31
CA GLU A 335 -24.31 -1.42 14.64
C GLU A 335 -22.90 -1.32 15.24
N GLU A 336 -22.74 -0.52 16.29
CA GLU A 336 -21.44 -0.09 16.80
C GLU A 336 -21.37 -0.26 18.33
N PRO A 337 -20.25 -0.79 18.88
CA PRO A 337 -20.01 -0.81 20.32
C PRO A 337 -19.85 0.61 20.89
N PRO A 338 -19.88 0.80 22.22
CA PRO A 338 -19.63 2.11 22.82
C PRO A 338 -18.19 2.60 22.57
N GLU A 339 -18.05 3.88 22.25
CA GLU A 339 -16.78 4.62 22.13
C GLU A 339 -16.87 5.90 23.00
N TRP A 340 -15.76 6.34 23.60
CA TRP A 340 -15.78 7.52 24.50
C TRP A 340 -15.86 8.84 23.73
N VAL A 341 -16.64 9.78 24.26
CA VAL A 341 -16.72 11.18 23.80
C VAL A 341 -16.16 12.13 24.87
N SER A 342 -16.35 11.81 26.16
CA SER A 342 -15.71 12.49 27.30
C SER A 342 -15.56 11.50 28.45
N GLU A 343 -14.35 11.37 28.98
CA GLU A 343 -14.04 10.57 30.17
C GLU A 343 -14.09 11.42 31.47
N PRO A 344 -14.34 10.81 32.64
CA PRO A 344 -14.47 11.52 33.91
C PRO A 344 -13.12 11.86 34.55
N GLU A 345 -12.91 13.14 34.89
CA GLU A 345 -11.66 13.65 35.47
C GLU A 345 -11.63 13.58 37.01
N SER A 346 -10.43 13.33 37.58
CA SER A 346 -10.18 13.34 39.03
C SER A 346 -10.01 14.77 39.56
N GLN A 347 -10.55 15.07 40.76
CA GLN A 347 -10.63 16.45 41.29
C GLN A 347 -10.40 16.51 42.81
N LEU A 348 -9.60 17.49 43.25
CA LEU A 348 -9.46 17.89 44.65
C LEU A 348 -10.38 19.09 44.93
N SER A 349 -11.02 19.15 46.10
CA SER A 349 -11.98 20.21 46.42
C SER A 349 -12.15 20.45 47.93
N MET A 350 -12.81 21.55 48.29
CA MET A 350 -13.08 21.94 49.69
C MET A 350 -14.51 21.58 50.11
N ILE A 351 -14.74 21.40 51.41
CA ILE A 351 -16.11 21.33 51.95
C ILE A 351 -16.89 22.60 51.55
N GLY A 352 -18.16 22.41 51.16
CA GLY A 352 -19.05 23.49 50.73
C GLY A 352 -18.97 23.87 49.24
N SER A 353 -17.97 23.37 48.51
CA SER A 353 -17.85 23.57 47.06
C SER A 353 -18.97 22.87 46.26
N ASN A 354 -19.12 23.24 44.98
CA ASN A 354 -19.93 22.49 44.02
C ASN A 354 -18.99 21.82 43.01
N VAL A 355 -19.12 20.51 42.82
CA VAL A 355 -18.20 19.67 42.02
C VAL A 355 -18.98 19.03 40.87
N LEU A 356 -18.43 19.01 39.67
CA LEU A 356 -19.05 18.41 38.48
C LEU A 356 -18.13 17.35 37.87
N ILE A 357 -18.66 16.15 37.67
CA ILE A 357 -17.99 15.01 37.03
C ILE A 357 -18.79 14.65 35.78
N LYS A 358 -18.21 14.78 34.58
CA LYS A 358 -18.88 14.50 33.30
C LYS A 358 -18.44 13.15 32.73
N CYS A 359 -19.28 12.50 31.94
CA CYS A 359 -18.90 11.32 31.17
C CYS A 359 -19.90 11.01 30.05
N SER A 360 -19.45 10.96 28.80
CA SER A 360 -20.32 10.69 27.65
C SER A 360 -19.69 9.74 26.62
N ALA A 361 -20.53 9.00 25.90
CA ALA A 361 -20.15 7.96 24.95
C ALA A 361 -21.07 7.93 23.74
N SER A 362 -20.52 7.56 22.58
CA SER A 362 -21.21 7.33 21.31
C SER A 362 -21.33 5.83 21.02
N GLY A 363 -22.21 5.44 20.10
CA GLY A 363 -22.39 4.05 19.68
C GLY A 363 -23.79 3.80 19.13
N THR A 364 -24.01 2.66 18.49
CA THR A 364 -25.28 2.31 17.84
C THR A 364 -25.70 0.90 18.25
N PRO A 365 -26.70 0.69 19.12
CA PRO A 365 -27.56 1.69 19.74
C PRO A 365 -26.82 2.60 20.73
N GLN A 366 -27.36 3.80 20.96
CA GLN A 366 -26.80 4.80 21.87
C GLN A 366 -26.51 4.18 23.25
N PRO A 367 -25.26 4.28 23.77
CA PRO A 367 -24.92 3.73 25.07
C PRO A 367 -25.68 4.37 26.23
N ILE A 368 -26.03 3.56 27.22
CA ILE A 368 -26.60 3.99 28.49
C ILE A 368 -25.44 4.28 29.45
N ILE A 369 -25.37 5.52 29.95
CA ILE A 369 -24.43 5.94 30.98
C ILE A 369 -24.97 5.53 32.35
N THR A 370 -24.13 4.88 33.16
CA THR A 370 -24.41 4.55 34.56
C THR A 370 -23.22 4.94 35.43
N TRP A 371 -23.50 5.44 36.63
CA TRP A 371 -22.48 5.93 37.56
C TRP A 371 -22.39 5.06 38.80
N ARG A 372 -21.18 4.93 39.34
CA ARG A 372 -20.87 4.20 40.57
C ARG A 372 -20.02 5.05 41.52
N MET A 373 -20.13 4.82 42.81
CA MET A 373 -19.24 5.36 43.86
C MET A 373 -18.67 4.18 44.64
N ASN A 374 -17.34 4.08 44.71
CA ASN A 374 -16.62 2.96 45.33
C ASN A 374 -17.15 1.58 44.87
N GLY A 375 -17.39 1.45 43.56
CA GLY A 375 -17.93 0.26 42.88
C GLY A 375 -19.46 0.04 42.99
N VAL A 376 -20.13 0.68 43.95
CA VAL A 376 -21.58 0.56 44.17
C VAL A 376 -22.35 1.49 43.23
N PRO A 377 -23.46 1.07 42.59
CA PRO A 377 -24.30 1.96 41.77
C PRO A 377 -24.73 3.22 42.52
N LEU A 378 -24.66 4.38 41.87
CA LEU A 378 -24.92 5.68 42.52
C LEU A 378 -26.38 5.83 42.96
N GLN A 379 -27.29 5.07 42.36
CA GLN A 379 -28.71 4.93 42.74
C GLN A 379 -28.88 4.21 44.08
N GLU A 380 -27.94 3.35 44.46
CA GLU A 380 -27.93 2.58 45.72
C GLU A 380 -27.17 3.33 46.84
N ALA A 381 -26.40 4.38 46.49
CA ALA A 381 -25.72 5.28 47.41
C ALA A 381 -26.22 6.75 47.29
N PRO A 382 -27.52 7.02 47.55
CA PRO A 382 -28.09 8.36 47.42
C PRO A 382 -27.66 9.30 48.55
N ALA A 383 -27.27 10.53 48.20
CA ALA A 383 -26.99 11.62 49.13
C ALA A 383 -27.80 12.86 48.73
N ALA A 384 -28.37 13.59 49.69
CA ALA A 384 -29.27 14.73 49.43
C ALA A 384 -28.61 15.90 48.69
N ASN A 385 -27.27 15.94 48.67
CA ASN A 385 -26.45 16.95 48.04
C ASN A 385 -25.90 16.53 46.66
N ARG A 386 -26.16 15.28 46.25
CA ARG A 386 -25.69 14.67 44.99
C ARG A 386 -26.84 14.49 44.00
N LYS A 387 -26.60 14.81 42.73
CA LYS A 387 -27.59 14.61 41.66
C LYS A 387 -26.93 14.13 40.37
N VAL A 388 -27.50 13.10 39.74
CA VAL A 388 -27.19 12.72 38.35
C VAL A 388 -28.05 13.56 37.40
N LEU A 389 -27.42 14.03 36.33
CA LEU A 389 -27.97 14.82 35.23
C LEU A 389 -27.53 14.13 33.93
N ASP A 390 -28.22 13.05 33.59
CA ASP A 390 -27.96 12.17 32.44
C ASP A 390 -26.49 11.69 32.32
N ASP A 391 -25.61 12.48 31.71
CA ASP A 391 -24.18 12.21 31.51
C ASP A 391 -23.27 12.71 32.67
N THR A 392 -23.81 13.50 33.61
CA THR A 392 -23.04 14.27 34.58
C THR A 392 -23.47 14.00 36.04
N VAL A 393 -22.51 13.87 36.95
CA VAL A 393 -22.73 13.91 38.41
C VAL A 393 -22.43 15.32 38.92
N LEU A 394 -23.40 15.92 39.61
CA LEU A 394 -23.27 17.19 40.33
C LEU A 394 -23.31 16.93 41.83
N LEU A 395 -22.22 17.27 42.54
CA LEU A 395 -22.19 17.45 43.98
C LEU A 395 -22.43 18.93 44.27
N ARG A 396 -23.34 19.24 45.20
CA ARG A 396 -23.54 20.58 45.74
C ARG A 396 -23.11 20.61 47.19
N ASN A 397 -22.56 21.72 47.68
CA ASN A 397 -22.16 21.85 49.09
C ASN A 397 -21.39 20.61 49.58
N ALA A 398 -20.33 20.23 48.86
CA ALA A 398 -19.64 18.96 48.99
C ALA A 398 -19.22 18.68 50.45
N GLN A 399 -19.33 17.43 50.88
CA GLN A 399 -18.98 16.99 52.24
C GLN A 399 -17.76 16.07 52.20
N SER A 400 -17.03 15.91 53.31
CA SER A 400 -15.90 14.97 53.39
C SER A 400 -16.28 13.54 52.97
N SER A 401 -17.53 13.13 53.24
CA SER A 401 -18.13 11.85 52.83
C SER A 401 -18.40 11.69 51.33
N ASP A 402 -18.26 12.74 50.51
CA ASP A 402 -18.32 12.64 49.05
C ASP A 402 -17.00 12.17 48.43
N SER A 403 -15.91 12.11 49.21
CA SER A 403 -14.59 11.63 48.76
C SER A 403 -14.63 10.14 48.40
N ALA A 404 -14.37 9.79 47.15
CA ALA A 404 -14.48 8.42 46.64
C ALA A 404 -13.91 8.25 45.22
N VAL A 405 -13.80 6.99 44.79
CA VAL A 405 -13.70 6.64 43.36
C VAL A 405 -15.11 6.74 42.76
N TYR A 406 -15.31 7.65 41.83
CA TYR A 406 -16.48 7.67 40.96
C TYR A 406 -16.13 6.94 39.68
N GLN A 407 -16.97 6.00 39.22
CA GLN A 407 -16.77 5.33 37.94
C GLN A 407 -17.96 5.55 37.02
N CYS A 408 -17.66 5.83 35.77
CA CYS A 408 -18.64 5.90 34.69
C CYS A 408 -18.59 4.61 33.87
N GLU A 409 -19.73 3.93 33.75
CA GLU A 409 -19.92 2.70 32.98
C GLU A 409 -20.92 2.98 31.85
N ALA A 410 -20.42 3.00 30.61
CA ALA A 410 -21.20 3.27 29.41
C ALA A 410 -21.40 1.98 28.61
N SER A 411 -22.65 1.54 28.43
CA SER A 411 -22.95 0.21 27.91
C SER A 411 -23.98 0.21 26.78
N ASN A 412 -23.78 -0.64 25.77
CA ASN A 412 -24.82 -1.04 24.83
C ASN A 412 -24.76 -2.56 24.59
N ARG A 413 -25.60 -3.09 23.68
CA ARG A 413 -25.70 -4.55 23.46
C ARG A 413 -24.47 -5.22 22.82
N HIS A 414 -23.47 -4.43 22.42
CA HIS A 414 -22.23 -4.89 21.77
C HIS A 414 -20.97 -4.64 22.63
N GLY A 415 -21.08 -4.01 23.80
CA GLY A 415 -19.96 -3.83 24.72
C GLY A 415 -20.18 -2.80 25.82
N THR A 416 -19.16 -2.66 26.67
CA THR A 416 -19.15 -1.73 27.82
C THR A 416 -17.79 -1.02 27.94
N LEU A 417 -17.83 0.30 28.14
CA LEU A 417 -16.70 1.11 28.58
C LEU A 417 -16.82 1.41 30.08
N LEU A 418 -15.67 1.59 30.73
CA LEU A 418 -15.57 1.84 32.15
C LEU A 418 -14.33 2.71 32.41
N SER A 419 -14.50 3.85 33.10
CA SER A 419 -13.44 4.80 33.44
C SER A 419 -13.68 5.41 34.83
N ASN A 420 -12.66 5.99 35.46
CA ASN A 420 -12.69 6.41 36.87
C ASN A 420 -12.14 7.81 37.16
N ALA A 421 -12.85 8.53 38.03
CA ALA A 421 -12.48 9.81 38.60
C ALA A 421 -12.34 9.70 40.13
N ASN A 422 -11.19 10.11 40.66
CA ASN A 422 -10.94 10.18 42.09
C ASN A 422 -11.32 11.57 42.60
N ILE A 423 -12.29 11.66 43.51
CA ILE A 423 -12.76 12.92 44.09
C ILE A 423 -12.38 12.96 45.58
N MET A 424 -11.84 14.09 46.05
CA MET A 424 -11.35 14.23 47.42
C MET A 424 -11.72 15.60 48.02
N ILE A 425 -12.31 15.61 49.21
CA ILE A 425 -12.90 16.80 49.86
C ILE A 425 -12.27 17.05 51.24
N MET A 426 -11.68 18.23 51.49
CA MET A 426 -10.86 18.50 52.70
C MET A 426 -11.18 19.81 53.48
N ASN A 427 -10.67 19.88 54.72
CA ASN A 427 -10.62 21.05 55.63
C ASN A 427 -9.17 21.58 55.72
N VAL A 428 -8.96 22.85 56.12
CA VAL A 428 -7.61 23.42 56.32
C VAL A 428 -7.58 24.44 57.48
N PRO A 429 -6.63 24.35 58.45
CA PRO A 429 -6.41 25.39 59.46
C PRO A 429 -5.84 26.70 58.86
N PRO A 430 -5.73 27.79 59.63
CA PRO A 430 -5.23 29.06 59.12
C PRO A 430 -3.74 28.96 58.82
N MET A 431 -3.42 28.94 57.53
CA MET A 431 -2.07 29.07 57.02
C MET A 431 -1.91 30.53 56.58
N VAL A 432 -1.15 31.31 57.34
CA VAL A 432 -0.75 32.65 56.89
C VAL A 432 0.25 32.46 55.75
N LEU A 433 -0.14 32.87 54.54
CA LEU A 433 0.67 32.82 53.31
C LEU A 433 1.55 34.07 53.16
N THR A 434 1.93 34.66 54.29
CA THR A 434 2.73 35.88 54.40
C THR A 434 4.03 35.46 55.07
N SER A 435 5.18 35.94 54.59
CA SER A 435 6.49 35.52 55.08
C SER A 435 6.75 35.93 56.53
N GLU A 436 7.40 35.06 57.29
CA GLU A 436 7.80 35.33 58.67
C GLU A 436 8.96 36.33 58.69
N GLY A 437 8.77 37.47 59.37
CA GLY A 437 9.76 38.56 59.40
C GLY A 437 9.78 39.43 58.14
N GLU A 438 8.64 39.59 57.43
CA GLU A 438 8.57 40.39 56.20
C GLU A 438 8.92 41.87 56.46
N GLU A 439 10.01 42.36 55.86
CA GLU A 439 10.45 43.76 55.98
C GLU A 439 9.81 44.65 54.90
N TYR A 440 8.81 45.42 55.30
CA TYR A 440 8.22 46.49 54.49
C TYR A 440 9.11 47.72 54.51
N SER A 441 9.31 48.35 53.35
CA SER A 441 10.04 49.62 53.22
C SER A 441 9.17 50.67 52.53
N ALA A 442 9.29 51.92 52.97
CA ALA A 442 8.59 53.07 52.36
C ALA A 442 9.51 54.30 52.23
N VAL A 443 9.31 55.12 51.21
CA VAL A 443 9.94 56.46 51.15
C VAL A 443 9.15 57.44 52.02
N ASP A 444 9.86 58.34 52.69
CA ASP A 444 9.29 59.40 53.52
C ASP A 444 8.17 60.17 52.79
N GLY A 445 6.97 60.21 53.37
CA GLY A 445 5.78 60.84 52.80
C GLY A 445 4.96 60.02 51.79
N LYS A 446 5.35 58.78 51.46
CA LYS A 446 4.54 57.83 50.66
C LYS A 446 3.57 57.03 51.55
N ALA A 447 2.71 56.20 50.95
CA ALA A 447 1.89 55.22 51.66
C ALA A 447 2.58 53.84 51.69
N VAL A 448 2.17 52.97 52.62
CA VAL A 448 2.55 51.54 52.64
C VAL A 448 1.33 50.67 52.93
N LEU A 449 1.30 49.47 52.35
CA LEU A 449 0.27 48.45 52.56
C LEU A 449 0.95 47.16 53.01
N MET A 450 0.73 46.76 54.25
CA MET A 450 1.25 45.53 54.84
C MET A 450 0.21 44.42 54.68
N HIS A 451 0.59 43.32 54.04
CA HIS A 451 -0.33 42.25 53.70
C HIS A 451 -0.47 41.24 54.85
N CYS A 452 -1.64 40.61 54.95
CA CYS A 452 -1.82 39.40 55.74
C CYS A 452 -2.70 38.42 54.96
N LYS A 453 -2.08 37.70 54.04
CA LYS A 453 -2.72 36.68 53.19
C LYS A 453 -2.95 35.43 54.03
N VAL A 454 -4.18 34.91 54.08
CA VAL A 454 -4.53 33.72 54.88
C VAL A 454 -5.30 32.71 54.05
N PHE A 455 -4.81 31.48 54.00
CA PHE A 455 -5.53 30.33 53.47
C PHE A 455 -6.16 29.54 54.62
N SER A 456 -7.48 29.30 54.56
CA SER A 456 -8.20 28.62 55.63
C SER A 456 -9.56 28.09 55.15
N SER A 457 -9.96 26.92 55.65
CA SER A 457 -11.29 26.35 55.43
C SER A 457 -11.75 25.63 56.70
N PRO A 458 -12.66 26.23 57.51
CA PRO A 458 -13.45 27.45 57.24
C PRO A 458 -12.64 28.76 57.21
N PRO A 459 -13.20 29.88 56.71
CA PRO A 459 -12.54 31.19 56.69
C PRO A 459 -12.13 31.70 58.08
N SER A 460 -11.10 32.54 58.11
CA SER A 460 -10.48 33.07 59.34
C SER A 460 -10.87 34.52 59.65
N MET A 461 -10.90 34.86 60.94
CA MET A 461 -10.87 36.25 61.45
C MET A 461 -9.42 36.74 61.51
N ILE A 462 -9.17 38.01 61.18
CA ILE A 462 -7.83 38.62 61.06
C ILE A 462 -7.76 39.91 61.90
N THR A 463 -6.64 40.15 62.60
CA THR A 463 -6.38 41.34 63.44
C THR A 463 -4.90 41.73 63.45
N TRP A 464 -4.58 43.03 63.59
CA TRP A 464 -3.20 43.55 63.66
C TRP A 464 -2.90 44.30 64.97
N SER A 465 -1.67 44.18 65.48
CA SER A 465 -1.07 45.00 66.55
C SER A 465 0.30 45.56 66.15
N LYS A 466 0.86 46.48 66.96
CA LYS A 466 2.22 47.05 66.80
C LYS A 466 3.02 46.90 68.09
N ASP A 467 4.33 46.64 67.98
CA ASP A 467 5.34 46.65 69.06
C ASP A 467 4.88 45.91 70.35
N ASP A 468 4.48 44.64 70.21
CA ASP A 468 3.93 43.77 71.28
C ASP A 468 2.68 44.31 72.02
N SER A 469 2.01 45.33 71.49
CA SER A 469 0.76 45.84 72.08
C SER A 469 -0.36 44.80 72.05
N SER A 470 -1.15 44.72 73.13
CA SER A 470 -2.38 43.93 73.18
C SER A 470 -3.60 44.64 72.58
N GLU A 471 -3.42 45.85 72.04
CA GLU A 471 -4.46 46.67 71.41
C GLU A 471 -4.30 46.65 69.88
N SER A 472 -5.42 46.76 69.17
CA SER A 472 -5.46 46.85 67.70
C SER A 472 -4.83 48.16 67.20
N VAL A 473 -4.15 48.12 66.04
CA VAL A 473 -3.60 49.34 65.44
C VAL A 473 -4.72 50.23 64.90
N GLU A 474 -5.03 51.30 65.61
CA GLU A 474 -6.11 52.24 65.27
C GLU A 474 -5.60 53.68 65.20
N GLY A 475 -5.96 54.42 64.14
CA GLY A 475 -5.56 55.81 63.98
C GLY A 475 -5.99 56.45 62.66
N PRO A 476 -5.96 57.80 62.54
CA PRO A 476 -6.49 58.52 61.38
C PRO A 476 -5.63 58.42 60.10
N ARG A 477 -4.44 57.81 60.18
CA ARG A 477 -3.58 57.50 59.02
C ARG A 477 -3.65 56.02 58.62
N VAL A 478 -4.44 55.20 59.31
CA VAL A 478 -4.35 53.72 59.31
C VAL A 478 -5.69 53.07 58.95
N THR A 479 -5.69 51.94 58.24
CA THR A 479 -6.92 51.16 57.93
C THR A 479 -6.61 49.67 57.75
N VAL A 480 -7.46 48.79 58.29
CA VAL A 480 -7.45 47.35 57.98
C VAL A 480 -8.55 47.04 56.96
N HIS A 481 -8.20 46.33 55.90
CA HIS A 481 -9.09 45.97 54.79
C HIS A 481 -9.78 44.60 54.99
N ASP A 482 -10.88 44.36 54.27
CA ASP A 482 -11.64 43.08 54.32
C ASP A 482 -10.79 41.84 53.98
N ASN A 483 -9.68 42.01 53.26
CA ASN A 483 -8.73 40.95 52.94
C ASN A 483 -7.66 40.70 54.02
N GLY A 484 -7.74 41.40 55.16
CA GLY A 484 -6.79 41.32 56.26
C GLY A 484 -5.55 42.20 56.15
N SER A 485 -5.36 43.01 55.10
CA SER A 485 -4.17 43.89 54.95
C SER A 485 -4.31 45.20 55.72
N LEU A 486 -3.19 45.76 56.20
CA LEU A 486 -3.07 46.98 57.00
C LEU A 486 -2.39 48.10 56.20
N GLU A 487 -3.09 49.19 55.94
CA GLU A 487 -2.60 50.35 55.16
C GLU A 487 -2.25 51.54 56.06
N ILE A 488 -1.16 52.25 55.72
CA ILE A 488 -0.77 53.53 56.33
C ILE A 488 -0.56 54.56 55.21
N TYR A 489 -1.46 55.56 55.11
CA TYR A 489 -1.58 56.45 53.94
C TYR A 489 -0.48 57.52 53.80
N ARG A 490 0.28 57.77 54.87
CA ARG A 490 1.45 58.65 54.86
C ARG A 490 2.39 58.14 55.94
N VAL A 491 3.50 57.56 55.51
CA VAL A 491 4.58 57.06 56.35
C VAL A 491 5.51 58.21 56.67
N GLU A 492 5.70 58.44 57.97
CA GLU A 492 6.67 59.36 58.55
C GLU A 492 7.73 58.51 59.28
N LYS A 493 8.94 59.04 59.55
CA LYS A 493 10.04 58.23 60.15
C LYS A 493 9.75 57.70 61.57
N GLU A 494 8.62 58.10 62.16
CA GLU A 494 8.08 57.65 63.45
C GLU A 494 7.16 56.40 63.33
N ASP A 495 6.69 56.05 62.13
CA ASP A 495 5.81 54.89 61.91
C ASP A 495 6.59 53.55 61.91
N ALA A 496 7.91 53.58 61.76
CA ALA A 496 8.77 52.41 61.81
C ALA A 496 8.59 51.60 63.11
N GLY A 497 8.76 50.28 63.04
CA GLY A 497 8.53 49.35 64.15
C GLY A 497 8.04 47.98 63.69
N GLN A 498 7.67 47.12 64.63
CA GLN A 498 7.23 45.74 64.37
C GLN A 498 5.70 45.66 64.41
N TYR A 499 5.10 44.90 63.50
CA TYR A 499 3.66 44.73 63.35
C TYR A 499 3.32 43.24 63.27
N THR A 500 2.37 42.78 64.09
CA THR A 500 1.94 41.38 64.13
C THR A 500 0.55 41.25 63.52
N CYS A 501 0.36 40.34 62.56
CA CYS A 501 -0.96 39.90 62.12
C CYS A 501 -1.32 38.55 62.74
N LEU A 502 -2.53 38.41 63.27
CA LEU A 502 -3.09 37.18 63.84
C LEU A 502 -4.32 36.73 63.06
N ALA A 503 -4.36 35.46 62.66
CA ALA A 503 -5.45 34.83 61.90
C ALA A 503 -6.01 33.58 62.61
N LYS A 504 -7.34 33.39 62.61
CA LYS A 504 -8.01 32.33 63.41
C LYS A 504 -9.31 31.79 62.81
N ASN A 505 -9.46 30.46 62.75
CA ASN A 505 -10.71 29.76 62.40
C ASN A 505 -11.09 28.69 63.45
N THR A 506 -11.90 27.68 63.10
CA THR A 506 -12.29 26.58 63.98
C THR A 506 -11.22 25.49 64.16
N GLU A 507 -10.36 25.30 63.16
CA GLU A 507 -9.34 24.25 63.13
C GLU A 507 -7.99 24.71 63.71
N GLY A 508 -7.78 26.03 63.88
CA GLY A 508 -6.57 26.57 64.50
C GLY A 508 -6.45 28.10 64.46
N SER A 509 -5.22 28.57 64.71
CA SER A 509 -4.80 29.97 64.55
C SER A 509 -3.32 30.04 64.23
N ALA A 510 -2.92 31.00 63.40
CA ALA A 510 -1.54 31.32 63.07
C ALA A 510 -1.32 32.83 63.15
N ALA A 511 -0.10 33.25 63.46
CA ALA A 511 0.31 34.65 63.49
C ALA A 511 1.60 34.83 62.72
N ILE A 512 1.88 36.05 62.28
CA ILE A 512 3.08 36.42 61.55
C ILE A 512 3.53 37.82 61.97
N ASP A 513 4.84 38.03 62.07
CA ASP A 513 5.43 39.34 62.34
C ASP A 513 6.04 39.93 61.07
N ALA A 514 5.92 41.25 60.95
CA ALA A 514 6.47 42.08 59.89
C ALA A 514 7.15 43.33 60.50
N THR A 515 8.07 43.97 59.78
CA THR A 515 8.77 45.18 60.24
C THR A 515 8.66 46.30 59.20
N LEU A 516 8.46 47.54 59.63
CA LEU A 516 8.39 48.72 58.75
C LEU A 516 9.64 49.59 58.85
N ASN A 517 10.30 49.83 57.71
CA ASN A 517 11.48 50.67 57.51
C ASN A 517 11.15 51.92 56.65
N VAL A 518 11.92 53.02 56.82
CA VAL A 518 11.74 54.27 56.05
C VAL A 518 13.05 54.74 55.39
N LYS A 519 12.99 55.16 54.11
CA LYS A 519 14.13 55.21 53.16
C LYS A 519 14.24 56.54 52.38
N ASP A 520 15.38 56.76 51.72
CA ASP A 520 15.67 57.95 50.88
C ASP A 520 15.41 57.71 49.35
N PRO A 521 15.23 58.76 48.51
CA PRO A 521 14.73 58.63 47.13
C PRO A 521 15.75 58.62 45.96
N THR A 522 15.27 58.18 44.80
CA THR A 522 15.99 57.90 43.53
C THR A 522 15.94 59.05 42.49
N ARG A 523 16.90 59.10 41.56
CA ARG A 523 16.99 60.07 40.43
C ARG A 523 17.90 59.60 39.28
N ILE A 524 17.64 60.00 38.04
CA ILE A 524 18.53 59.81 36.88
C ILE A 524 19.63 60.90 36.84
N ALA A 525 20.85 60.50 36.43
CA ALA A 525 22.05 61.32 36.39
C ALA A 525 22.62 61.54 34.98
N VAL A 526 22.45 60.57 34.05
CA VAL A 526 22.85 60.69 32.63
C VAL A 526 21.73 60.13 31.74
N PRO A 527 21.15 60.93 30.83
CA PRO A 527 20.14 60.49 29.86
C PRO A 527 20.76 60.11 28.50
N PRO A 528 20.01 59.36 27.65
CA PRO A 528 20.47 58.92 26.32
C PRO A 528 20.38 59.98 25.20
N GLU A 529 21.00 59.65 24.04
CA GLU A 529 21.03 60.46 22.81
C GLU A 529 20.39 59.74 21.59
N ASN A 530 20.08 60.48 20.52
CA ASN A 530 19.38 59.96 19.34
C ASN A 530 20.30 59.26 18.33
N LEU A 531 19.80 58.24 17.63
CA LEU A 531 20.60 57.38 16.74
C LEU A 531 19.94 57.07 15.36
N GLN A 532 20.76 56.82 14.34
CA GLN A 532 20.36 56.36 13.00
C GLN A 532 21.11 55.08 12.64
N ILE A 533 20.42 54.07 12.07
CA ILE A 533 21.02 52.74 11.83
C ILE A 533 20.43 51.98 10.63
N LEU A 534 21.20 51.03 10.09
CA LEU A 534 20.74 50.06 9.09
C LEU A 534 19.89 48.95 9.73
N LYS A 535 18.82 48.54 9.03
CA LYS A 535 18.10 47.31 9.33
C LYS A 535 19.06 46.12 9.31
N GLY A 536 18.97 45.25 10.31
CA GLY A 536 19.83 44.08 10.46
C GLY A 536 21.15 44.31 11.22
N THR A 537 21.52 45.55 11.57
CA THR A 537 22.71 45.82 12.41
C THR A 537 22.34 46.09 13.87
N THR A 538 23.31 46.49 14.72
CA THR A 538 23.14 46.64 16.18
C THR A 538 23.19 48.11 16.62
N ALA A 539 22.13 48.59 17.29
CA ALA A 539 22.06 49.94 17.89
C ALA A 539 22.50 49.91 19.37
N GLU A 540 22.94 51.06 19.91
CA GLU A 540 23.34 51.22 21.32
C GLU A 540 22.85 52.58 21.89
N LEU A 541 22.30 52.59 23.11
CA LEU A 541 21.81 53.77 23.84
C LEU A 541 22.17 53.67 25.34
N SER A 542 22.55 54.73 26.04
CA SER A 542 23.13 54.66 27.39
C SER A 542 22.47 55.55 28.46
N CYS A 543 22.48 55.10 29.72
CA CYS A 543 21.82 55.76 30.86
C CYS A 543 22.54 55.51 32.21
N LEU A 544 22.36 56.39 33.21
CA LEU A 544 22.92 56.24 34.58
C LEU A 544 22.06 56.96 35.64
N ALA A 545 22.03 56.48 36.89
CA ALA A 545 21.19 56.99 37.98
C ALA A 545 21.85 56.94 39.40
N GLU A 546 21.21 57.58 40.39
CA GLU A 546 21.61 57.65 41.81
C GLU A 546 20.41 57.33 42.74
N TYR A 547 20.65 56.57 43.83
CA TYR A 547 19.60 56.03 44.71
C TYR A 547 20.13 55.73 46.15
N ASP A 548 19.24 55.32 47.08
CA ASP A 548 19.60 54.88 48.44
C ASP A 548 20.39 53.57 48.41
N LYS A 549 21.63 53.59 48.90
CA LYS A 549 22.56 52.45 48.82
C LYS A 549 22.13 51.20 49.58
N SER A 550 21.10 51.26 50.42
CA SER A 550 20.51 50.07 51.03
C SER A 550 19.70 49.22 50.04
N PHE A 551 19.38 49.75 48.85
CA PHE A 551 18.80 49.02 47.71
C PHE A 551 19.85 48.61 46.66
N SER A 552 21.14 48.50 47.00
CA SER A 552 22.20 48.18 46.01
C SER A 552 22.02 46.84 45.27
N ASN A 553 21.15 45.97 45.78
CA ASN A 553 20.89 44.64 45.24
C ASN A 553 19.52 44.57 44.54
N ASP A 554 18.68 45.58 44.73
CA ASP A 554 17.24 45.64 44.36
C ASP A 554 16.93 46.88 43.50
N PHE A 555 17.98 47.61 43.10
CA PHE A 555 17.91 48.74 42.18
C PHE A 555 17.97 48.24 40.74
N GLU A 556 17.00 48.66 39.93
CA GLU A 556 16.87 48.31 38.52
C GLU A 556 17.05 49.54 37.64
N LEU A 557 17.75 49.38 36.51
CA LEU A 557 17.85 50.39 35.45
C LEU A 557 17.25 49.80 34.17
N LEU A 558 15.93 49.95 34.07
CA LEU A 558 15.10 49.37 33.03
C LEU A 558 15.08 50.26 31.78
N TRP A 559 14.60 49.69 30.67
CA TRP A 559 14.37 50.42 29.43
C TRP A 559 12.98 50.10 28.88
N GLU A 560 12.29 51.12 28.40
CA GLU A 560 11.01 51.08 27.72
C GLU A 560 11.18 51.54 26.27
N LYS A 561 10.25 51.13 25.40
CA LYS A 561 10.07 51.65 24.04
C LYS A 561 8.61 52.05 23.86
N ASP A 562 8.39 53.29 23.41
CA ASP A 562 7.06 53.85 23.14
C ASP A 562 6.05 53.56 24.28
N ASP A 563 6.47 53.89 25.51
CA ASP A 563 5.77 53.67 26.79
C ASP A 563 5.49 52.19 27.17
N MET A 564 6.29 51.23 26.68
CA MET A 564 6.22 49.80 27.03
C MET A 564 7.58 49.22 27.43
N GLU A 565 7.66 48.49 28.55
CA GLU A 565 8.91 47.88 29.07
C GLU A 565 9.52 46.84 28.11
N ILE A 566 10.82 46.93 27.86
CA ILE A 566 11.58 46.02 27.01
C ILE A 566 11.98 44.79 27.84
N SER A 567 11.11 43.77 27.85
CA SER A 567 11.35 42.53 28.59
C SER A 567 12.58 41.77 28.06
N LEU A 568 13.69 41.85 28.82
CA LEU A 568 14.96 41.15 28.54
C LEU A 568 14.92 39.67 28.95
N ASN A 569 13.89 38.95 28.51
CA ASN A 569 13.69 37.57 28.89
C ASN A 569 14.83 36.69 28.31
N TYR A 570 15.55 35.94 29.16
CA TYR A 570 16.76 35.20 28.80
C TYR A 570 16.46 33.95 27.95
N THR A 571 16.18 34.17 26.68
CA THR A 571 16.28 33.15 25.62
C THR A 571 17.52 33.43 24.77
N GLU A 572 18.13 32.40 24.18
CA GLU A 572 19.38 32.53 23.39
C GLU A 572 19.20 33.29 22.04
N ASN A 573 18.09 34.01 21.86
CA ASN A 573 17.68 34.65 20.61
C ASN A 573 17.01 36.03 20.82
N SER A 574 17.14 36.61 22.02
CA SER A 574 16.65 37.97 22.32
C SER A 574 17.38 39.01 21.48
N ARG A 575 16.65 39.94 20.86
CA ARG A 575 17.23 41.05 20.07
C ARG A 575 17.65 42.26 20.91
N TYR A 576 17.28 42.29 22.18
CA TYR A 576 17.53 43.38 23.11
C TYR A 576 18.44 42.89 24.24
N PHE A 577 19.43 43.69 24.60
CA PHE A 577 20.40 43.43 25.67
C PHE A 577 20.59 44.71 26.48
N VAL A 578 20.76 44.61 27.80
CA VAL A 578 21.20 45.75 28.64
C VAL A 578 22.37 45.31 29.52
N GLU A 579 23.47 46.04 29.47
CA GLU A 579 24.64 45.86 30.34
C GLU A 579 25.11 47.24 30.82
N ASP A 580 25.38 47.40 32.13
CA ASP A 580 25.79 48.66 32.78
C ASP A 580 24.97 49.92 32.37
N GLY A 581 23.66 49.76 32.11
CA GLY A 581 22.75 50.83 31.69
C GLY A 581 22.76 51.14 30.19
N ILE A 582 23.51 50.38 29.38
CA ILE A 582 23.57 50.50 27.92
C ILE A 582 22.61 49.48 27.28
N LEU A 583 21.55 49.98 26.64
CA LEU A 583 20.64 49.19 25.80
C LEU A 583 21.26 48.96 24.42
N GLN A 584 21.55 47.71 24.10
CA GLN A 584 21.91 47.26 22.75
C GLN A 584 20.70 46.60 22.06
N ILE A 585 20.54 46.83 20.75
CA ILE A 585 19.44 46.28 19.95
C ILE A 585 20.03 45.61 18.71
N ILE A 586 20.18 44.29 18.73
CA ILE A 586 20.75 43.48 17.62
C ILE A 586 19.67 43.20 16.57
N ASN A 587 20.06 43.25 15.29
CA ASN A 587 19.17 42.95 14.15
C ASN A 587 17.93 43.87 14.14
N VAL A 588 18.18 45.19 14.13
CA VAL A 588 17.17 46.25 14.13
C VAL A 588 16.22 46.13 12.93
N SER A 589 14.94 46.46 13.14
CA SER A 589 13.86 46.49 12.14
C SER A 589 13.09 47.82 12.20
N HIS A 590 12.26 48.11 11.19
CA HIS A 590 11.40 49.32 11.24
C HIS A 590 10.42 49.35 12.41
N GLY A 591 10.04 48.20 12.98
CA GLY A 591 9.23 48.15 14.22
C GLY A 591 9.99 48.61 15.46
N ASP A 592 11.33 48.63 15.39
CA ASP A 592 12.20 49.13 16.44
C ASP A 592 12.48 50.64 16.29
N GLN A 593 12.01 51.30 15.22
CA GLN A 593 11.97 52.76 15.17
C GLN A 593 10.97 53.28 16.24
N GLY A 594 11.38 54.23 17.07
CA GLY A 594 10.57 54.72 18.20
C GLY A 594 11.37 55.50 19.23
N VAL A 595 10.69 55.93 20.30
CA VAL A 595 11.27 56.60 21.46
C VAL A 595 11.60 55.56 22.53
N TYR A 596 12.84 55.58 23.00
CA TYR A 596 13.36 54.70 24.04
C TYR A 596 13.53 55.48 25.34
N THR A 597 12.94 55.00 26.44
CA THR A 597 12.95 55.64 27.77
C THR A 597 13.71 54.75 28.75
N CYS A 598 14.75 55.30 29.39
CA CYS A 598 15.39 54.70 30.54
C CYS A 598 14.58 54.98 31.81
N VAL A 599 14.43 53.98 32.67
CA VAL A 599 13.69 54.04 33.94
C VAL A 599 14.58 53.53 35.08
N ALA A 600 14.92 54.41 36.02
CA ALA A 600 15.66 54.05 37.23
C ALA A 600 14.65 53.74 38.35
N ARG A 601 14.75 52.57 38.98
CA ARG A 601 13.73 52.03 39.89
C ARG A 601 14.35 51.39 41.13
N THR A 602 13.67 51.52 42.27
CA THR A 602 13.92 50.75 43.50
C THR A 602 12.64 50.00 43.89
N PRO A 603 12.64 49.17 44.95
CA PRO A 603 11.41 48.56 45.47
C PRO A 603 10.38 49.58 46.00
N VAL A 604 10.72 50.88 46.08
CA VAL A 604 9.90 51.92 46.74
C VAL A 604 9.68 53.20 45.91
N ASP A 605 10.46 53.48 44.86
CA ASP A 605 10.30 54.65 43.97
C ASP A 605 10.97 54.49 42.58
N GLN A 606 10.78 55.48 41.67
CA GLN A 606 11.34 55.49 40.31
C GLN A 606 11.48 56.89 39.67
N ASP A 607 12.31 57.03 38.62
CA ASP A 607 12.55 58.23 37.78
C ASP A 607 12.88 57.87 36.30
N THR A 608 12.72 58.78 35.32
CA THR A 608 12.70 58.43 33.85
C THR A 608 13.31 59.47 32.88
N ALA A 609 13.93 59.03 31.75
CA ALA A 609 14.46 59.92 30.67
C ALA A 609 14.60 59.23 29.28
N SER A 610 14.47 59.96 28.14
CA SER A 610 14.24 59.33 26.81
C SER A 610 15.05 59.87 25.59
N ALA A 611 15.18 59.06 24.52
CA ALA A 611 15.82 59.37 23.22
C ALA A 611 15.14 58.68 22.01
N LEU A 612 15.52 59.03 20.76
CA LEU A 612 14.88 58.57 19.50
C LEU A 612 15.81 57.73 18.59
N LEU A 613 15.32 56.59 18.09
CA LEU A 613 16.00 55.73 17.10
C LEU A 613 15.32 55.81 15.72
N MET A 614 16.11 55.79 14.63
CA MET A 614 15.64 55.77 13.22
C MET A 614 16.34 54.69 12.37
N VAL A 615 15.63 54.10 11.40
CA VAL A 615 16.08 52.89 10.67
C VAL A 615 16.11 53.09 9.14
N GLN A 616 17.05 52.43 8.45
CA GLN A 616 17.23 52.44 6.98
C GLN A 616 17.13 51.02 6.37
N ASP A 617 16.54 50.87 5.17
CA ASP A 617 16.32 49.56 4.49
C ASP A 617 16.39 49.65 2.94
N VAL A 618 16.19 48.54 2.23
CA VAL A 618 16.01 48.49 0.77
C VAL A 618 14.68 49.14 0.33
N PRO A 619 14.56 49.67 -0.90
CA PRO A 619 13.40 50.48 -1.30
C PRO A 619 12.13 49.64 -1.50
N ASP A 620 10.96 50.26 -1.32
CA ASP A 620 9.67 49.62 -1.56
C ASP A 620 9.41 49.32 -3.05
N ALA A 621 8.43 48.44 -3.27
CA ALA A 621 8.01 48.02 -4.60
C ALA A 621 7.42 49.21 -5.40
N PRO A 622 7.95 49.53 -6.60
CA PRO A 622 7.40 50.55 -7.48
C PRO A 622 5.91 50.35 -7.82
N GLU A 623 5.18 51.45 -7.98
CA GLU A 623 3.75 51.47 -8.30
C GLU A 623 3.46 52.07 -9.70
N TYR A 624 2.17 52.06 -10.09
CA TYR A 624 1.64 52.72 -11.30
C TYR A 624 2.43 52.39 -12.60
N LEU A 625 2.59 51.10 -12.88
CA LEU A 625 3.25 50.62 -14.10
C LEU A 625 2.38 50.90 -15.34
N VAL A 626 2.93 51.62 -16.33
CA VAL A 626 2.22 52.02 -17.56
C VAL A 626 3.06 51.72 -18.81
N LEU A 627 2.45 51.09 -19.81
CA LEU A 627 3.07 50.79 -21.10
C LEU A 627 2.78 51.87 -22.16
N SER A 628 3.73 52.08 -23.08
CA SER A 628 3.69 53.11 -24.12
C SER A 628 4.62 52.76 -25.30
N GLU A 629 4.61 53.55 -26.39
CA GLU A 629 5.54 53.41 -27.54
C GLU A 629 5.61 52.00 -28.17
N HIS A 630 4.47 51.32 -28.24
CA HIS A 630 4.28 49.93 -28.71
C HIS A 630 4.80 49.67 -30.13
N LYS A 631 5.58 48.60 -30.32
CA LYS A 631 6.14 48.10 -31.59
C LYS A 631 6.10 46.57 -31.65
N SER A 632 6.44 45.98 -32.80
CA SER A 632 6.47 44.52 -32.99
C SER A 632 7.47 43.75 -32.12
N LYS A 633 8.63 44.33 -31.82
CA LYS A 633 9.66 43.72 -30.93
C LYS A 633 10.09 44.61 -29.77
N SER A 634 9.27 45.59 -29.38
CA SER A 634 9.55 46.45 -28.21
C SER A 634 8.33 47.20 -27.68
N VAL A 635 8.41 47.66 -26.43
CA VAL A 635 7.46 48.55 -25.74
C VAL A 635 8.21 49.38 -24.70
N LYS A 636 7.65 50.50 -24.25
CA LYS A 636 8.24 51.36 -23.23
C LYS A 636 7.41 51.34 -21.95
N LEU A 637 7.99 50.81 -20.89
CA LEU A 637 7.42 50.80 -19.55
C LEU A 637 7.77 52.08 -18.79
N LYS A 638 6.85 52.56 -17.95
CA LYS A 638 7.01 53.63 -16.97
C LYS A 638 6.50 53.16 -15.61
N TRP A 639 6.97 53.75 -14.51
CA TRP A 639 6.52 53.46 -13.14
C TRP A 639 6.64 54.70 -12.25
N ILE A 640 6.19 54.60 -11.00
CA ILE A 640 6.48 55.53 -9.90
C ILE A 640 7.33 54.77 -8.86
N PRO A 641 8.48 55.30 -8.41
CA PRO A 641 9.27 54.70 -7.32
C PRO A 641 8.46 54.50 -6.02
N GLY A 642 8.77 53.46 -5.26
CA GLY A 642 8.32 53.34 -3.87
C GLY A 642 9.09 54.26 -2.92
N ASP A 643 8.83 54.14 -1.61
CA ASP A 643 9.66 54.77 -0.57
C ASP A 643 11.09 54.23 -0.63
N ASP A 644 12.08 55.05 -0.28
CA ASP A 644 13.49 54.65 -0.26
C ASP A 644 14.00 54.27 1.15
N HIS A 645 13.11 54.29 2.15
CA HIS A 645 13.40 53.89 3.54
C HIS A 645 14.67 54.54 4.07
N ASN A 646 14.75 55.87 3.92
CA ASN A 646 15.89 56.71 4.29
C ASN A 646 17.21 56.37 3.55
N SER A 647 17.16 55.70 2.39
CA SER A 647 18.34 55.18 1.69
C SER A 647 18.16 55.18 0.15
N THR A 648 18.65 56.25 -0.48
CA THR A 648 18.32 56.61 -1.88
C THR A 648 18.50 55.49 -2.92
N THR A 649 17.44 55.24 -3.71
CA THR A 649 17.39 54.26 -4.81
C THR A 649 18.46 54.53 -5.89
N THR A 650 19.24 53.50 -6.24
CA THR A 650 20.38 53.53 -7.16
C THR A 650 20.08 52.90 -8.53
N GLU A 651 19.27 51.83 -8.59
CA GLU A 651 18.77 51.23 -9.83
C GLU A 651 17.37 50.60 -9.69
N PHE A 652 16.76 50.24 -10.82
CA PHE A 652 15.53 49.47 -10.94
C PHE A 652 15.77 48.26 -11.84
N ILE A 653 15.22 47.12 -11.44
CA ILE A 653 15.27 45.86 -12.20
C ILE A 653 13.87 45.59 -12.75
N ILE A 654 13.77 45.30 -14.04
CA ILE A 654 12.52 45.00 -14.76
C ILE A 654 12.49 43.51 -15.10
N GLU A 655 11.39 42.86 -14.72
CA GLU A 655 11.11 41.45 -14.99
C GLU A 655 9.84 41.30 -15.84
N TYR A 656 9.70 40.14 -16.49
CA TYR A 656 8.57 39.80 -17.36
C TYR A 656 8.07 38.37 -17.15
N GLU A 657 6.78 38.19 -17.43
CA GLU A 657 6.10 36.89 -17.55
C GLU A 657 5.65 36.74 -19.00
N GLU A 658 5.90 35.56 -19.58
CA GLU A 658 5.37 35.15 -20.89
C GLU A 658 4.21 34.17 -20.69
N SER A 659 3.24 34.20 -21.61
CA SER A 659 2.09 33.27 -21.64
C SER A 659 1.02 33.53 -20.57
N GLN A 660 -0.19 33.08 -20.88
CA GLN A 660 -1.34 33.00 -19.96
C GLN A 660 -1.44 31.64 -19.25
N TRP A 661 -0.54 30.70 -19.58
CA TRP A 661 -0.60 29.30 -19.15
C TRP A 661 0.43 28.91 -18.08
N GLU A 662 1.45 29.73 -17.81
CA GLU A 662 2.40 29.56 -16.69
C GLU A 662 2.43 30.80 -15.76
N PRO A 663 1.36 31.08 -14.99
CA PRO A 663 1.36 32.23 -14.08
C PRO A 663 2.44 32.10 -13.00
N GLY A 664 3.28 33.13 -12.85
CA GLY A 664 4.32 33.21 -11.82
C GLY A 664 5.76 32.92 -12.29
N ASN A 665 5.99 32.58 -13.56
CA ASN A 665 7.33 32.33 -14.10
C ASN A 665 8.02 33.63 -14.58
N TRP A 666 8.63 34.37 -13.63
CA TRP A 666 9.21 35.70 -13.86
C TRP A 666 10.71 35.66 -14.23
N LYS A 667 11.07 36.33 -15.32
CA LYS A 667 12.43 36.39 -15.89
C LYS A 667 12.97 37.83 -15.86
N GLU A 668 14.26 38.06 -15.60
CA GLU A 668 14.87 39.40 -15.68
C GLU A 668 15.04 39.86 -17.15
N LEU A 669 14.72 41.12 -17.45
CA LEU A 669 14.78 41.69 -18.81
C LEU A 669 15.79 42.84 -18.95
N LEU A 670 15.84 43.74 -17.97
CA LEU A 670 16.59 44.99 -18.08
C LEU A 670 16.82 45.63 -16.71
N ARG A 671 17.97 46.31 -16.54
CA ARG A 671 18.28 47.19 -15.41
C ARG A 671 18.38 48.65 -15.84
N VAL A 672 17.99 49.56 -14.96
CA VAL A 672 17.73 50.97 -15.27
C VAL A 672 18.18 51.86 -14.09
N PRO A 673 18.88 53.00 -14.29
CA PRO A 673 19.33 53.84 -13.17
C PRO A 673 18.17 54.38 -12.31
N GLY A 674 18.38 54.51 -10.99
CA GLY A 674 17.35 54.85 -9.99
C GLY A 674 16.77 56.27 -10.11
N ASN A 675 17.44 57.16 -10.85
CA ASN A 675 16.91 58.48 -11.22
C ASN A 675 16.05 58.45 -12.50
N HIS A 676 15.82 57.28 -13.11
CA HIS A 676 14.92 57.08 -14.23
C HIS A 676 13.70 56.25 -13.79
N ASN A 677 12.52 56.64 -14.29
CA ASN A 677 11.25 55.96 -14.03
C ASN A 677 10.61 55.39 -15.31
N SER A 678 11.43 55.13 -16.35
CA SER A 678 10.98 54.50 -17.60
C SER A 678 12.12 53.85 -18.39
N ALA A 679 11.80 52.81 -19.18
CA ALA A 679 12.75 52.14 -20.06
C ALA A 679 12.06 51.46 -21.27
N VAL A 680 12.84 51.20 -22.34
CA VAL A 680 12.37 50.52 -23.55
C VAL A 680 12.81 49.06 -23.53
N LEU A 681 11.84 48.16 -23.52
CA LEU A 681 11.97 46.72 -23.43
C LEU A 681 12.07 46.10 -24.83
N LYS A 682 12.89 45.07 -25.02
CA LYS A 682 13.00 44.28 -26.26
C LYS A 682 12.26 42.96 -26.07
N LEU A 683 11.48 42.52 -27.06
CA LEU A 683 10.49 41.44 -26.92
C LEU A 683 10.38 40.58 -28.19
N HIS A 684 9.85 39.36 -28.08
CA HIS A 684 9.43 38.57 -29.24
C HIS A 684 8.15 39.13 -29.87
N GLY A 685 7.90 38.79 -31.14
CA GLY A 685 6.72 39.22 -31.90
C GLY A 685 5.50 38.34 -31.65
N HIS A 686 4.30 38.95 -31.65
CA HIS A 686 3.00 38.28 -31.47
C HIS A 686 2.73 37.61 -30.10
N VAL A 687 3.50 37.93 -29.06
CA VAL A 687 3.47 37.32 -27.73
C VAL A 687 2.77 38.23 -26.70
N ASP A 688 2.05 37.63 -25.76
CA ASP A 688 1.42 38.31 -24.62
C ASP A 688 2.37 38.32 -23.40
N TYR A 689 2.68 39.52 -22.92
CA TYR A 689 3.62 39.77 -21.82
C TYR A 689 2.95 40.47 -20.63
N CYS A 690 3.35 40.12 -19.40
CA CYS A 690 3.20 40.97 -18.21
C CYS A 690 4.58 41.51 -17.79
N PHE A 691 4.65 42.66 -17.13
CA PHE A 691 5.90 43.24 -16.60
C PHE A 691 5.77 43.62 -15.13
N ARG A 692 6.87 43.54 -14.37
CA ARG A 692 6.99 44.07 -13.00
C ARG A 692 8.35 44.73 -12.79
N VAL A 693 8.46 45.64 -11.82
CA VAL A 693 9.69 46.39 -11.53
C VAL A 693 10.00 46.32 -10.03
N SER A 694 11.28 46.28 -9.65
CA SER A 694 11.74 46.36 -8.24
C SER A 694 12.84 47.41 -8.09
N GLY A 695 12.82 48.18 -7.00
CA GLY A 695 13.89 49.10 -6.65
C GLY A 695 15.16 48.42 -6.12
N VAL A 696 16.28 49.13 -6.16
CA VAL A 696 17.58 48.76 -5.61
C VAL A 696 18.23 50.01 -5.05
N ASN A 697 18.81 49.97 -3.85
CA ASN A 697 19.63 51.06 -3.30
C ASN A 697 21.04 50.57 -2.94
N THR A 698 21.76 51.30 -2.10
CA THR A 698 23.09 50.92 -1.59
C THR A 698 23.08 49.70 -0.66
N LEU A 699 21.90 49.28 -0.16
CA LEU A 699 21.74 48.16 0.77
C LEU A 699 21.32 46.87 0.06
N GLY A 700 20.56 46.97 -1.04
CA GLY A 700 20.16 45.80 -1.83
C GLY A 700 18.93 46.02 -2.72
N ARG A 701 18.41 44.91 -3.27
CA ARG A 701 17.19 44.85 -4.09
C ARG A 701 15.95 44.71 -3.21
N GLY A 702 14.98 45.61 -3.40
CA GLY A 702 13.67 45.56 -2.75
C GLY A 702 12.64 44.66 -3.45
N PRO A 703 11.42 44.57 -2.93
CA PRO A 703 10.34 43.77 -3.51
C PRO A 703 9.94 44.23 -4.92
N SER A 704 9.28 43.34 -5.66
CA SER A 704 8.77 43.62 -7.01
C SER A 704 7.33 44.13 -6.98
N SER A 705 7.02 45.02 -7.92
CA SER A 705 5.69 45.61 -8.13
C SER A 705 4.62 44.56 -8.42
N LYS A 706 3.36 45.00 -8.32
CA LYS A 706 2.26 44.32 -9.00
C LYS A 706 2.54 44.25 -10.52
N PRO A 707 2.17 43.16 -11.21
CA PRO A 707 2.28 43.04 -12.65
C PRO A 707 1.46 44.09 -13.42
N THR A 708 1.89 44.44 -14.64
CA THR A 708 1.03 45.11 -15.64
C THR A 708 -0.11 44.20 -16.09
N GLU A 709 -1.13 44.81 -16.71
CA GLU A 709 -2.02 44.08 -17.62
C GLU A 709 -1.24 43.42 -18.78
N ARG A 710 -1.84 42.41 -19.40
CA ARG A 710 -1.24 41.63 -20.49
C ARG A 710 -1.17 42.47 -21.78
N TYR A 711 0.05 42.68 -22.29
CA TYR A 711 0.32 43.41 -23.52
C TYR A 711 0.79 42.47 -24.62
N LYS A 712 0.10 42.49 -25.78
CA LYS A 712 0.45 41.70 -26.96
C LYS A 712 1.33 42.48 -27.95
N THR A 713 2.48 41.94 -28.31
CA THR A 713 3.34 42.50 -29.35
C THR A 713 2.79 42.27 -30.76
N GLN A 714 3.18 43.11 -31.73
CA GLN A 714 2.78 42.94 -33.14
C GLN A 714 3.63 41.85 -33.84
N PRO A 715 3.13 41.18 -34.88
CA PRO A 715 3.91 40.17 -35.62
C PRO A 715 5.21 40.69 -36.27
N ALA A 716 6.17 39.79 -36.44
CA ALA A 716 7.42 39.97 -37.19
C ALA A 716 7.89 38.61 -37.77
N ALA A 717 8.99 38.58 -38.55
CA ALA A 717 9.54 37.34 -39.10
C ALA A 717 10.25 36.47 -38.02
N PRO A 718 10.39 35.13 -38.22
CA PRO A 718 11.08 34.24 -37.28
C PRO A 718 12.58 34.57 -37.16
N ASP A 719 13.15 34.44 -35.96
CA ASP A 719 14.58 34.78 -35.74
C ASP A 719 15.54 33.58 -35.87
N LYS A 720 15.05 32.34 -35.88
CA LYS A 720 15.85 31.12 -36.08
C LYS A 720 15.15 30.09 -36.98
N ASN A 721 15.83 28.98 -37.25
CA ASN A 721 15.36 27.82 -38.03
C ASN A 721 15.26 26.58 -37.11
N PRO A 722 14.54 25.52 -37.52
CA PRO A 722 14.51 24.25 -36.78
C PRO A 722 15.89 23.63 -36.55
N GLU A 723 15.99 22.94 -35.41
CA GLU A 723 17.14 22.14 -35.01
C GLU A 723 16.67 20.65 -34.86
N ASN A 724 17.54 19.75 -34.38
CA ASN A 724 17.23 18.32 -34.18
C ASN A 724 16.61 17.59 -35.40
N ILE A 725 17.17 17.82 -36.60
CA ILE A 725 16.77 17.16 -37.85
C ILE A 725 17.18 15.67 -37.82
N LYS A 726 16.20 14.77 -37.83
CA LYS A 726 16.33 13.30 -37.77
C LYS A 726 15.94 12.70 -39.13
N ILE A 727 16.70 11.71 -39.63
CA ILE A 727 16.46 11.08 -40.94
C ILE A 727 16.29 9.57 -40.76
N GLU A 728 15.14 9.04 -41.20
CA GLU A 728 14.75 7.63 -41.01
C GLU A 728 14.45 6.91 -42.33
N GLY A 729 15.27 5.92 -42.67
CA GLY A 729 15.06 5.03 -43.82
C GLY A 729 14.11 3.87 -43.54
N ARG A 730 12.82 4.12 -43.27
CA ARG A 730 11.85 3.10 -42.82
C ARG A 730 11.52 2.00 -43.85
N LEU A 731 11.69 2.28 -45.15
CA LEU A 731 11.42 1.37 -46.26
C LEU A 731 12.51 1.49 -47.34
N PRO A 732 12.77 0.42 -48.13
CA PRO A 732 13.54 0.52 -49.36
C PRO A 732 13.01 1.65 -50.26
N HIS A 733 13.91 2.41 -50.86
CA HIS A 733 13.61 3.52 -51.77
C HIS A 733 12.87 4.72 -51.15
N GLU A 734 12.79 4.82 -49.82
CA GLU A 734 12.26 5.99 -49.13
C GLU A 734 13.24 6.50 -48.06
N MET A 735 13.10 7.80 -47.73
CA MET A 735 13.88 8.49 -46.70
C MET A 735 12.97 9.53 -46.04
N ASP A 736 12.63 9.34 -44.77
CA ASP A 736 11.75 10.24 -44.02
C ASP A 736 12.58 11.29 -43.27
N ILE A 737 12.34 12.58 -43.54
CA ILE A 737 13.03 13.70 -42.89
C ILE A 737 12.08 14.26 -41.83
N ASN A 738 12.46 14.21 -40.56
CA ASN A 738 11.71 14.74 -39.43
C ASN A 738 12.55 15.80 -38.70
N TRP A 739 11.94 16.76 -38.02
CA TRP A 739 12.65 17.78 -37.24
C TRP A 739 11.80 18.31 -36.10
N GLU A 740 12.42 19.07 -35.21
CA GLU A 740 11.74 19.72 -34.11
C GLU A 740 10.98 20.98 -34.58
N PRO A 741 9.68 21.12 -34.28
CA PRO A 741 8.96 22.36 -34.59
C PRO A 741 9.49 23.51 -33.72
N LEU A 742 9.66 24.70 -34.31
CA LEU A 742 9.93 25.92 -33.54
C LEU A 742 8.82 26.16 -32.50
N LEU A 743 9.19 26.66 -31.32
CA LEU A 743 8.22 26.94 -30.26
C LEU A 743 7.31 28.12 -30.69
N PRO A 744 6.01 28.16 -30.31
CA PRO A 744 5.07 29.19 -30.77
C PRO A 744 5.52 30.65 -30.60
N ILE A 745 6.32 30.94 -29.57
CA ILE A 745 6.94 32.24 -29.34
C ILE A 745 7.99 32.62 -30.40
N GLU A 746 8.77 31.63 -30.86
CA GLU A 746 9.85 31.80 -31.83
C GLU A 746 9.32 32.01 -33.27
N HIS A 747 8.04 31.66 -33.50
CA HIS A 747 7.36 31.94 -34.77
C HIS A 747 7.28 33.44 -35.04
N ASN A 748 7.34 34.29 -34.00
CA ASN A 748 7.19 35.76 -34.03
C ASN A 748 5.89 36.30 -34.69
N GLY A 749 5.00 35.44 -35.18
CA GLY A 749 3.86 35.82 -36.00
C GLY A 749 3.18 34.60 -36.64
N PRO A 750 1.93 34.76 -37.12
CA PRO A 750 1.11 33.64 -37.58
C PRO A 750 1.60 33.02 -38.89
N GLY A 751 1.23 31.76 -39.10
CA GLY A 751 1.36 31.05 -40.38
C GLY A 751 2.77 30.55 -40.66
N LEU A 752 3.37 29.81 -39.71
CA LEU A 752 4.67 29.19 -39.90
C LEU A 752 4.63 28.10 -41.00
N GLU A 753 5.63 28.11 -41.86
CA GLU A 753 5.93 27.13 -42.91
C GLU A 753 7.44 26.83 -42.92
N TYR A 754 7.82 25.64 -43.38
CA TYR A 754 9.21 25.22 -43.52
C TYR A 754 9.55 24.94 -44.98
N LYS A 755 10.77 25.29 -45.39
CA LYS A 755 11.38 24.91 -46.66
C LYS A 755 12.41 23.81 -46.42
N VAL A 756 12.05 22.57 -46.74
CA VAL A 756 12.96 21.41 -46.70
C VAL A 756 13.73 21.38 -48.01
N SER A 757 15.06 21.32 -47.94
CA SER A 757 15.94 21.23 -49.11
C SER A 757 16.83 20.00 -48.95
N TYR A 758 16.93 19.15 -49.97
CA TYR A 758 17.78 17.96 -49.92
C TYR A 758 18.49 17.67 -51.24
N LYS A 759 19.64 16.99 -51.17
CA LYS A 759 20.40 16.44 -52.31
C LYS A 759 21.19 15.20 -51.88
N ARG A 760 21.57 14.34 -52.81
CA ARG A 760 22.53 13.24 -52.55
C ARG A 760 23.90 13.79 -52.15
N GLN A 761 24.65 13.00 -51.39
CA GLN A 761 26.05 13.30 -51.04
C GLN A 761 27.04 12.55 -51.94
N ASP A 762 26.66 11.39 -52.48
CA ASP A 762 27.51 10.53 -53.30
C ASP A 762 27.60 10.93 -54.79
N VAL A 763 26.84 11.94 -55.21
CA VAL A 763 26.86 12.56 -56.54
C VAL A 763 26.66 14.07 -56.43
N GLU A 764 27.26 14.84 -57.34
CA GLU A 764 26.96 16.28 -57.46
C GLU A 764 25.59 16.48 -58.13
N GLU A 765 24.61 16.97 -57.38
CA GLU A 765 23.29 17.35 -57.88
C GLU A 765 22.75 18.62 -57.19
N ASP A 766 21.83 19.33 -57.84
CA ASP A 766 21.19 20.53 -57.30
C ASP A 766 20.22 20.22 -56.13
N TRP A 767 20.03 21.20 -55.25
CA TRP A 767 19.11 21.14 -54.11
C TRP A 767 17.64 21.02 -54.56
N LYS A 768 16.93 20.03 -54.04
CA LYS A 768 15.48 19.83 -54.25
C LYS A 768 14.72 20.47 -53.08
N GLU A 769 14.13 21.64 -53.31
CA GLU A 769 13.41 22.42 -52.28
C GLU A 769 11.89 22.15 -52.30
N HIS A 770 11.28 21.97 -51.11
CA HIS A 770 9.85 21.75 -50.92
C HIS A 770 9.31 22.57 -49.73
N MET A 771 8.12 23.18 -49.91
CA MET A 771 7.42 23.90 -48.83
C MET A 771 6.42 22.98 -48.09
N VAL A 772 6.45 22.99 -46.76
CA VAL A 772 5.62 22.13 -45.90
C VAL A 772 5.16 22.85 -44.62
N LYS A 773 4.03 22.42 -44.06
CA LYS A 773 3.48 22.90 -42.77
C LYS A 773 3.63 21.91 -41.62
N ARG A 774 4.04 20.67 -41.92
CA ARG A 774 4.31 19.62 -40.96
C ARG A 774 5.81 19.63 -40.63
N HIS A 775 6.17 19.11 -39.46
CA HIS A 775 7.54 18.89 -39.02
C HIS A 775 8.17 17.61 -39.63
N SER A 776 7.65 17.15 -40.77
CA SER A 776 8.03 15.91 -41.44
C SER A 776 7.86 15.97 -42.96
N PHE A 777 8.75 15.29 -43.70
CA PHE A 777 8.74 15.22 -45.16
C PHE A 777 9.36 13.92 -45.69
N LEU A 778 8.56 13.10 -46.36
CA LEU A 778 8.95 11.80 -46.90
C LEU A 778 9.45 11.91 -48.35
N VAL A 779 10.75 11.69 -48.55
CA VAL A 779 11.37 11.55 -49.87
C VAL A 779 11.13 10.12 -50.38
N LYS A 780 10.68 9.98 -51.64
CA LYS A 780 10.42 8.69 -52.30
C LYS A 780 11.26 8.52 -53.56
N ASN A 781 11.44 7.27 -53.99
CA ASN A 781 12.28 6.85 -55.12
C ASN A 781 13.78 7.13 -54.93
N THR A 782 14.28 7.02 -53.69
CA THR A 782 15.71 7.09 -53.41
C THR A 782 16.41 5.78 -53.84
N PRO A 783 17.74 5.78 -54.05
CA PRO A 783 18.52 4.55 -53.96
C PRO A 783 18.41 3.95 -52.55
N THR A 784 18.63 2.64 -52.41
CA THR A 784 18.66 1.95 -51.11
C THR A 784 19.95 2.28 -50.37
N PHE A 785 19.87 2.64 -49.08
CA PHE A 785 20.99 2.86 -48.17
C PHE A 785 22.13 3.77 -48.73
N VAL A 786 21.76 4.98 -49.17
CA VAL A 786 22.67 5.99 -49.75
C VAL A 786 22.57 7.31 -48.97
N PRO A 787 23.70 8.04 -48.77
CA PRO A 787 23.72 9.30 -48.01
C PRO A 787 23.21 10.52 -48.80
N TYR A 788 22.55 11.42 -48.07
CA TYR A 788 21.99 12.69 -48.52
C TYR A 788 22.41 13.84 -47.59
N GLU A 789 22.52 15.04 -48.14
CA GLU A 789 22.56 16.31 -47.40
C GLU A 789 21.17 16.95 -47.35
N ILE A 790 20.79 17.50 -46.19
CA ILE A 790 19.48 18.09 -45.89
C ILE A 790 19.65 19.43 -45.16
N LYS A 791 18.82 20.44 -45.45
CA LYS A 791 18.72 21.71 -44.71
C LYS A 791 17.27 22.22 -44.66
N ILE A 792 16.88 22.90 -43.56
CA ILE A 792 15.49 23.31 -43.32
C ILE A 792 15.41 24.78 -42.87
N GLN A 793 14.63 25.60 -43.57
CA GLN A 793 14.49 27.05 -43.31
C GLN A 793 13.05 27.40 -42.92
N ALA A 794 12.86 28.20 -41.87
CA ALA A 794 11.55 28.67 -41.41
C ALA A 794 11.07 29.92 -42.17
N ARG A 795 9.75 30.09 -42.21
CA ARG A 795 9.05 31.24 -42.78
C ARG A 795 7.74 31.46 -42.05
N ASN A 796 7.29 32.70 -41.88
CA ASN A 796 5.90 33.00 -41.51
C ASN A 796 5.25 34.03 -42.47
N HIS A 797 4.05 34.52 -42.15
CA HIS A 797 3.37 35.54 -42.95
C HIS A 797 4.15 36.88 -43.12
N GLN A 798 5.13 37.17 -42.27
CA GLN A 798 5.92 38.42 -42.30
C GLN A 798 7.26 38.27 -43.04
N GLY A 799 7.84 37.07 -43.10
CA GLY A 799 9.11 36.86 -43.79
C GLY A 799 9.74 35.47 -43.59
N TRP A 800 10.92 35.31 -44.19
CA TRP A 800 11.81 34.16 -43.96
C TRP A 800 12.63 34.37 -42.67
N GLY A 801 13.02 33.26 -42.03
CA GLY A 801 14.06 33.24 -41.01
C GLY A 801 15.49 33.34 -41.61
N PRO A 802 16.54 33.17 -40.79
CA PRO A 802 17.93 33.23 -41.24
C PRO A 802 18.31 32.08 -42.19
N GLU A 803 19.58 32.00 -42.62
CA GLU A 803 20.08 30.87 -43.41
C GLU A 803 20.14 29.56 -42.58
N PRO A 804 19.83 28.39 -43.19
CA PRO A 804 19.73 27.11 -42.47
C PRO A 804 21.03 26.30 -42.42
N LYS A 805 21.20 25.50 -41.35
CA LYS A 805 22.27 24.49 -41.17
C LYS A 805 22.07 23.29 -42.12
N ILE A 806 23.15 22.57 -42.46
CA ILE A 806 23.12 21.33 -43.28
C ILE A 806 23.43 20.11 -42.39
N VAL A 807 22.70 19.01 -42.59
CA VAL A 807 22.78 17.72 -41.88
C VAL A 807 22.88 16.57 -42.89
N ILE A 808 23.46 15.42 -42.52
CA ILE A 808 23.60 14.23 -43.38
C ILE A 808 22.70 13.10 -42.86
N GLY A 809 22.06 12.34 -43.75
CA GLY A 809 21.23 11.17 -43.41
C GLY A 809 21.19 10.12 -44.51
N TYR A 810 20.66 8.93 -44.24
CA TYR A 810 20.61 7.79 -45.17
C TYR A 810 19.17 7.38 -45.54
N SER A 811 19.00 6.90 -46.76
CA SER A 811 17.77 6.20 -47.19
C SER A 811 17.69 4.75 -46.66
N GLY A 812 16.50 4.14 -46.75
CA GLY A 812 16.23 2.84 -46.10
C GLY A 812 16.97 1.62 -46.62
N GLU A 813 17.11 0.63 -45.73
CA GLU A 813 17.67 -0.70 -46.01
C GLU A 813 16.70 -1.60 -46.80
N ASP A 814 17.27 -2.49 -47.61
CA ASP A 814 16.58 -3.60 -48.27
C ASP A 814 17.21 -4.95 -47.88
N ILE A 815 16.55 -6.06 -48.18
CA ILE A 815 17.02 -7.42 -47.86
C ILE A 815 18.33 -7.75 -48.62
N PRO A 816 19.29 -8.51 -48.04
CA PRO A 816 20.54 -8.84 -48.73
C PRO A 816 20.30 -9.64 -50.02
N SER A 817 20.96 -9.23 -51.10
CA SER A 817 20.74 -9.76 -52.46
C SER A 817 21.63 -10.94 -52.86
N ALA A 818 22.58 -11.34 -52.01
CA ALA A 818 23.45 -12.50 -52.24
C ALA A 818 23.55 -13.42 -51.01
N ALA A 819 23.86 -14.69 -51.27
CA ALA A 819 24.11 -15.71 -50.26
C ALA A 819 25.59 -15.73 -49.86
N PRO A 820 25.97 -16.35 -48.74
CA PRO A 820 27.36 -16.64 -48.40
C PRO A 820 27.97 -17.64 -49.39
N ASP A 821 29.18 -17.34 -49.86
CA ASP A 821 29.95 -18.20 -50.75
C ASP A 821 30.77 -19.27 -49.97
N ASP A 822 31.47 -20.13 -50.70
CA ASP A 822 32.41 -21.15 -50.17
C ASP A 822 31.86 -22.06 -49.06
N VAL A 823 30.55 -22.37 -49.11
CA VAL A 823 29.90 -23.23 -48.11
C VAL A 823 30.44 -24.66 -48.18
N ALA A 824 31.09 -25.11 -47.10
CA ALA A 824 31.71 -26.43 -46.98
C ALA A 824 31.26 -27.16 -45.71
N VAL A 825 31.26 -28.50 -45.75
CA VAL A 825 30.92 -29.37 -44.61
C VAL A 825 32.02 -30.42 -44.39
N GLU A 826 32.46 -30.53 -43.15
CA GLU A 826 33.49 -31.46 -42.66
C GLU A 826 32.84 -32.48 -41.72
N VAL A 827 32.83 -33.77 -42.10
CA VAL A 827 32.19 -34.82 -41.31
C VAL A 827 33.15 -35.33 -40.24
N MET A 828 32.77 -35.20 -38.97
CA MET A 828 33.65 -35.48 -37.83
C MET A 828 33.46 -36.90 -37.27
N ASN A 829 32.21 -37.37 -37.19
CA ASN A 829 31.85 -38.75 -36.82
C ASN A 829 30.42 -39.08 -37.30
N SER A 830 29.83 -40.19 -36.84
CA SER A 830 28.49 -40.65 -37.23
C SER A 830 27.32 -39.75 -36.79
N SER A 831 27.54 -38.75 -35.91
CA SER A 831 26.49 -37.82 -35.46
C SER A 831 26.88 -36.34 -35.44
N VAL A 832 28.09 -35.98 -35.88
CA VAL A 832 28.65 -34.61 -35.81
C VAL A 832 29.29 -34.17 -37.12
N VAL A 833 28.99 -32.95 -37.55
CA VAL A 833 29.68 -32.25 -38.67
C VAL A 833 30.00 -30.80 -38.32
N LYS A 834 31.01 -30.24 -38.99
CA LYS A 834 31.40 -28.83 -38.95
C LYS A 834 31.11 -28.18 -40.30
N VAL A 835 30.79 -26.88 -40.29
CA VAL A 835 30.31 -26.12 -41.46
C VAL A 835 31.05 -24.79 -41.53
N SER A 836 31.46 -24.34 -42.72
CA SER A 836 32.14 -23.04 -42.93
C SER A 836 31.67 -22.33 -44.21
N TRP A 837 31.84 -21.00 -44.29
CA TRP A 837 31.41 -20.14 -45.41
C TRP A 837 32.19 -18.81 -45.44
N THR A 838 32.13 -18.05 -46.53
CA THR A 838 32.74 -16.71 -46.67
C THR A 838 31.74 -15.55 -46.58
N ARG A 839 32.24 -14.31 -46.41
CA ARG A 839 31.44 -13.12 -46.09
C ARG A 839 30.89 -12.41 -47.33
N VAL A 840 29.59 -12.12 -47.31
CA VAL A 840 28.87 -11.39 -48.38
C VAL A 840 29.40 -9.95 -48.53
N HIS A 841 29.58 -9.50 -49.78
CA HIS A 841 30.11 -8.17 -50.12
C HIS A 841 29.15 -7.03 -49.73
N LYS A 842 29.68 -5.85 -49.38
CA LYS A 842 28.89 -4.71 -48.87
C LYS A 842 27.74 -4.32 -49.81
N ASP A 843 28.02 -4.17 -51.10
CA ASP A 843 27.04 -3.79 -52.13
C ASP A 843 25.97 -4.89 -52.41
N LYS A 844 26.04 -6.02 -51.71
CA LYS A 844 25.03 -7.09 -51.71
C LYS A 844 24.33 -7.28 -50.36
N LEU A 845 24.71 -6.52 -49.33
CA LEU A 845 24.03 -6.52 -48.04
C LEU A 845 22.81 -5.58 -48.02
N HIS A 846 22.80 -4.54 -48.87
CA HIS A 846 21.73 -3.53 -48.98
C HIS A 846 21.36 -2.84 -47.64
N GLY A 847 22.27 -2.89 -46.66
CA GLY A 847 22.09 -2.46 -45.27
C GLY A 847 23.21 -3.04 -44.37
N HIS A 848 23.06 -2.92 -43.05
CA HIS A 848 24.02 -3.41 -42.06
C HIS A 848 23.94 -4.94 -41.83
N LEU A 849 25.08 -5.64 -41.84
CA LEU A 849 25.13 -7.10 -41.62
C LEU A 849 24.64 -7.47 -40.21
N GLY A 850 23.51 -8.18 -40.12
CA GLY A 850 22.98 -8.76 -38.88
C GLY A 850 23.59 -10.13 -38.54
N GLY A 851 23.82 -10.98 -39.54
CA GLY A 851 24.56 -12.23 -39.38
C GLY A 851 24.21 -13.31 -40.40
N TYR A 852 24.18 -14.57 -39.95
CA TYR A 852 23.93 -15.76 -40.78
C TYR A 852 22.95 -16.74 -40.14
N ARG A 853 22.31 -17.58 -40.97
CA ARG A 853 21.50 -18.73 -40.54
C ARG A 853 21.89 -19.97 -41.33
N ILE A 854 21.88 -21.13 -40.68
CA ILE A 854 22.21 -22.43 -41.29
C ILE A 854 20.99 -23.33 -41.18
N SER A 855 20.57 -23.97 -42.27
CA SER A 855 19.46 -24.94 -42.27
C SER A 855 19.89 -26.27 -42.86
N TRP A 856 19.44 -27.40 -42.28
CA TRP A 856 19.75 -28.75 -42.80
C TRP A 856 18.57 -29.72 -42.65
N TRP A 857 18.55 -30.77 -43.48
CA TRP A 857 17.51 -31.80 -43.51
C TRP A 857 18.06 -33.17 -43.95
N ARG A 858 17.47 -34.27 -43.47
CA ARG A 858 17.83 -35.65 -43.85
C ARG A 858 17.35 -35.93 -45.30
N LEU A 859 18.25 -36.45 -46.13
CA LEU A 859 17.92 -36.97 -47.46
C LEU A 859 17.30 -38.38 -47.33
N ARG A 860 16.64 -38.84 -48.40
CA ARG A 860 15.75 -40.00 -48.34
C ARG A 860 16.54 -41.29 -48.14
N SER A 861 16.08 -42.16 -47.23
CA SER A 861 16.50 -43.57 -47.25
C SER A 861 16.06 -44.22 -48.57
N LEU A 862 16.91 -45.08 -49.14
CA LEU A 862 16.66 -45.75 -50.42
C LEU A 862 15.56 -46.82 -50.35
N VAL A 863 15.05 -47.15 -49.16
CA VAL A 863 14.04 -48.20 -48.96
C VAL A 863 12.64 -47.59 -48.82
N ASN A 864 11.89 -47.58 -49.92
CA ASN A 864 10.42 -47.49 -50.01
C ASN A 864 9.69 -46.43 -49.16
N SER A 865 9.75 -45.16 -49.57
CA SER A 865 8.63 -44.21 -49.33
C SER A 865 8.47 -43.19 -50.47
N LYS A 866 7.22 -42.87 -50.80
CA LYS A 866 6.84 -41.84 -51.80
C LYS A 866 6.23 -40.59 -51.15
N LYS A 867 6.88 -40.02 -50.11
CA LYS A 867 6.56 -38.68 -49.58
C LYS A 867 7.77 -38.03 -48.87
N SER A 868 7.95 -36.74 -49.14
CA SER A 868 8.82 -35.74 -48.46
C SER A 868 10.31 -36.06 -48.23
N HIS A 869 11.09 -34.99 -48.03
CA HIS A 869 12.42 -35.06 -47.39
C HIS A 869 12.22 -34.95 -45.87
N GLY A 870 13.26 -35.22 -45.08
CA GLY A 870 13.19 -35.06 -43.61
C GLY A 870 12.99 -33.60 -43.18
N ASP A 871 12.67 -33.39 -41.91
CA ASP A 871 12.41 -32.06 -41.36
C ASP A 871 13.62 -31.12 -41.48
N LYS A 872 13.31 -29.83 -41.67
CA LYS A 872 14.30 -28.77 -41.87
C LYS A 872 14.64 -28.08 -40.55
N HIS A 873 15.73 -28.50 -39.93
CA HIS A 873 16.31 -27.83 -38.76
C HIS A 873 16.98 -26.51 -39.18
N THR A 874 17.10 -25.55 -38.26
CA THR A 874 17.77 -24.25 -38.52
C THR A 874 18.43 -23.68 -37.26
N LEU A 875 19.63 -23.10 -37.41
CA LEU A 875 20.36 -22.33 -36.39
C LEU A 875 20.62 -20.90 -36.90
N THR A 876 20.77 -19.95 -35.99
CA THR A 876 21.02 -18.52 -36.30
C THR A 876 22.22 -18.02 -35.51
N PHE A 877 23.08 -17.24 -36.15
CA PHE A 877 24.33 -16.71 -35.60
C PHE A 877 24.44 -15.21 -35.94
N PRO A 878 24.37 -14.30 -34.96
CA PRO A 878 24.59 -12.87 -35.20
C PRO A 878 26.08 -12.57 -35.44
N GLY A 879 26.35 -11.45 -36.11
CA GLY A 879 27.70 -10.99 -36.45
C GLY A 879 28.33 -11.73 -37.63
N ASP A 880 29.60 -11.45 -37.91
CA ASP A 880 30.30 -11.84 -39.14
C ASP A 880 31.01 -13.20 -39.09
N ARG A 881 30.49 -14.15 -38.29
CA ARG A 881 31.02 -15.52 -38.16
C ARG A 881 31.12 -16.24 -39.51
N ASN A 882 32.11 -17.12 -39.63
CA ASN A 882 32.42 -17.89 -40.85
C ASN A 882 32.32 -19.42 -40.69
N HIS A 883 31.94 -19.93 -39.51
CA HIS A 883 31.78 -21.37 -39.27
C HIS A 883 30.84 -21.70 -38.09
N ALA A 884 30.40 -22.96 -38.02
CA ALA A 884 29.60 -23.55 -36.96
C ALA A 884 29.80 -25.09 -36.87
N VAL A 885 29.23 -25.72 -35.84
CA VAL A 885 29.20 -27.19 -35.65
C VAL A 885 27.75 -27.64 -35.44
N ILE A 886 27.38 -28.77 -36.02
CA ILE A 886 26.07 -29.43 -35.92
C ILE A 886 26.25 -30.78 -35.24
N LEU A 887 25.39 -31.06 -34.25
CA LEU A 887 25.40 -32.26 -33.40
C LEU A 887 24.08 -33.02 -33.55
N GLY A 888 24.07 -34.30 -33.15
CA GLY A 888 22.85 -35.11 -33.03
C GLY A 888 22.28 -35.61 -34.37
N LEU A 889 23.12 -35.78 -35.38
CA LEU A 889 22.74 -36.39 -36.66
C LEU A 889 22.62 -37.91 -36.50
N THR A 890 21.75 -38.55 -37.31
CA THR A 890 21.61 -40.01 -37.31
C THR A 890 22.79 -40.68 -38.05
N PRO A 891 23.34 -41.81 -37.57
CA PRO A 891 24.34 -42.60 -38.29
C PRO A 891 23.90 -43.06 -39.68
N PHE A 892 24.88 -43.42 -40.53
CA PHE A 892 24.72 -43.99 -41.88
C PHE A 892 23.76 -43.22 -42.82
N SER A 893 23.55 -41.92 -42.58
CA SER A 893 22.46 -41.13 -43.16
C SER A 893 22.97 -39.99 -44.02
N GLU A 894 22.28 -39.74 -45.13
CA GLU A 894 22.55 -38.61 -46.00
C GLU A 894 21.78 -37.36 -45.54
N TYR A 895 22.41 -36.21 -45.69
CA TYR A 895 21.90 -34.90 -45.27
C TYR A 895 22.21 -33.84 -46.33
N SER A 896 21.47 -32.74 -46.30
CA SER A 896 21.66 -31.56 -47.16
C SER A 896 21.56 -30.28 -46.32
N LEU A 897 22.36 -29.27 -46.63
CA LEU A 897 22.53 -28.05 -45.82
C LEU A 897 22.67 -26.78 -46.67
N ILE A 898 22.11 -25.66 -46.21
CA ILE A 898 22.31 -24.31 -46.78
C ILE A 898 22.68 -23.29 -45.69
N VAL A 899 23.37 -22.21 -46.09
CA VAL A 899 23.63 -21.02 -45.25
C VAL A 899 23.05 -19.78 -45.93
N MET A 900 22.48 -18.85 -45.18
CA MET A 900 21.94 -17.56 -45.65
C MET A 900 22.44 -16.42 -44.76
N THR A 901 22.54 -15.19 -45.29
CA THR A 901 22.83 -14.00 -44.48
C THR A 901 21.54 -13.25 -44.11
N PHE A 902 21.59 -12.35 -43.12
CA PHE A 902 20.48 -11.46 -42.78
C PHE A 902 20.95 -10.08 -42.31
N ASN A 903 20.08 -9.07 -42.42
CA ASN A 903 20.28 -7.69 -41.95
C ASN A 903 19.08 -7.22 -41.11
N GLY A 904 18.97 -5.90 -40.85
CA GLY A 904 17.84 -5.31 -40.13
C GLY A 904 16.49 -5.47 -40.84
N ARG A 905 16.49 -5.66 -42.17
CA ARG A 905 15.29 -5.83 -43.00
C ARG A 905 14.83 -7.29 -43.15
N GLY A 906 15.74 -8.26 -43.23
CA GLY A 906 15.37 -9.67 -43.38
C GLY A 906 16.49 -10.63 -43.77
N ASN A 907 16.11 -11.87 -44.11
CA ASN A 907 17.03 -12.91 -44.59
C ASN A 907 17.23 -12.78 -46.11
N GLY A 908 18.50 -12.74 -46.53
CA GLY A 908 18.87 -12.90 -47.94
C GLY A 908 18.71 -14.34 -48.44
N PRO A 909 19.10 -14.62 -49.70
CA PRO A 909 18.99 -15.96 -50.28
C PRO A 909 19.91 -16.98 -49.56
N GLY A 910 19.51 -18.25 -49.64
CA GLY A 910 20.32 -19.37 -49.19
C GLY A 910 21.35 -19.80 -50.24
N SER A 911 22.48 -20.31 -49.77
CA SER A 911 23.56 -20.90 -50.57
C SER A 911 23.07 -22.10 -51.39
N HIS A 912 23.93 -22.57 -52.30
CA HIS A 912 23.76 -23.89 -52.88
C HIS A 912 23.73 -24.99 -51.79
N PRO A 913 22.86 -26.01 -51.90
CA PRO A 913 22.80 -27.09 -50.91
C PRO A 913 24.03 -28.00 -50.94
N VAL A 914 24.71 -28.13 -49.80
CA VAL A 914 25.83 -29.04 -49.60
C VAL A 914 25.33 -30.37 -49.05
N ASN A 915 25.56 -31.45 -49.79
CA ASN A 915 25.15 -32.80 -49.40
C ASN A 915 26.31 -33.57 -48.77
N PHE A 916 26.05 -34.35 -47.72
CA PHE A 916 27.04 -35.18 -47.03
C PHE A 916 26.39 -36.44 -46.43
N LYS A 917 27.20 -37.43 -46.05
CA LYS A 917 26.75 -38.68 -45.40
C LYS A 917 27.50 -38.93 -44.10
N THR A 918 26.80 -39.35 -43.04
CA THR A 918 27.40 -39.79 -41.77
C THR A 918 27.92 -41.24 -41.86
N PRO A 919 29.05 -41.57 -41.20
CA PRO A 919 29.53 -42.95 -41.02
C PRO A 919 28.53 -43.88 -40.32
N GLU A 920 28.78 -45.20 -40.42
CA GLU A 920 28.05 -46.23 -39.69
C GLU A 920 28.26 -46.13 -38.15
N GLY A 921 27.32 -46.71 -37.41
CA GLY A 921 27.36 -46.88 -35.96
C GLY A 921 26.91 -48.27 -35.52
N VAL A 922 26.76 -48.46 -34.21
CA VAL A 922 26.16 -49.68 -33.65
C VAL A 922 24.63 -49.64 -33.76
N PRO A 923 23.93 -50.79 -33.89
CA PRO A 923 22.48 -50.83 -33.97
C PRO A 923 21.78 -50.25 -32.75
N GLU A 924 20.54 -49.79 -32.95
CA GLU A 924 19.60 -49.53 -31.87
C GLU A 924 19.19 -50.84 -31.14
N LYS A 925 18.53 -50.71 -30.00
CA LYS A 925 17.93 -51.83 -29.26
C LYS A 925 16.86 -52.51 -30.12
N ASN A 926 16.84 -53.84 -30.17
CA ASN A 926 15.73 -54.58 -30.80
C ASN A 926 14.40 -54.25 -30.08
N PRO A 927 13.31 -53.94 -30.81
CA PRO A 927 12.05 -53.47 -30.20
C PRO A 927 11.23 -54.60 -29.56
N VAL A 928 11.43 -55.85 -30.00
CA VAL A 928 10.77 -57.05 -29.48
C VAL A 928 11.82 -58.17 -29.38
N PHE A 929 11.88 -58.83 -28.23
CA PHE A 929 12.57 -60.12 -28.01
C PHE A 929 11.77 -60.85 -26.94
N ARG A 930 11.34 -62.09 -27.22
CA ARG A 930 10.51 -62.89 -26.30
C ARG A 930 10.69 -64.39 -26.44
N VAL A 931 10.34 -65.15 -25.41
CA VAL A 931 10.10 -66.59 -25.54
C VAL A 931 8.74 -66.84 -26.20
N ALA A 932 8.70 -67.80 -27.14
CA ALA A 932 7.51 -68.16 -27.90
C ALA A 932 7.01 -69.59 -27.61
N GLU A 933 7.89 -70.47 -27.12
CA GLU A 933 7.55 -71.87 -26.80
C GLU A 933 8.56 -72.43 -25.77
N VAL A 934 8.08 -73.25 -24.83
CA VAL A 934 8.91 -73.90 -23.80
C VAL A 934 8.59 -75.39 -23.82
N GLN A 935 9.62 -76.23 -23.81
CA GLN A 935 9.53 -77.69 -23.79
C GLN A 935 10.47 -78.27 -22.72
N LYS A 936 10.50 -79.60 -22.59
CA LYS A 936 11.30 -80.29 -21.56
C LYS A 936 12.81 -80.05 -21.63
N HIS A 937 13.37 -79.95 -22.83
CA HIS A 937 14.81 -79.72 -23.06
C HIS A 937 15.08 -78.61 -24.08
N SER A 938 14.09 -77.76 -24.40
CA SER A 938 14.26 -76.70 -25.40
C SER A 938 13.37 -75.49 -25.13
N VAL A 939 13.84 -74.31 -25.57
CA VAL A 939 13.12 -73.03 -25.50
C VAL A 939 13.25 -72.33 -26.85
N SER A 940 12.14 -71.84 -27.39
CA SER A 940 12.14 -71.06 -28.63
C SER A 940 12.02 -69.57 -28.34
N LEU A 941 12.90 -68.79 -28.98
CA LEU A 941 13.04 -67.35 -28.84
C LEU A 941 12.68 -66.67 -30.16
N VAL A 942 12.01 -65.51 -30.11
CA VAL A 942 11.57 -64.73 -31.27
C VAL A 942 11.84 -63.25 -31.05
N TRP A 943 12.32 -62.53 -32.07
CA TRP A 943 12.58 -61.09 -32.03
C TRP A 943 12.30 -60.40 -33.36
N ASP A 944 12.07 -59.10 -33.28
CA ASP A 944 12.08 -58.21 -34.44
C ASP A 944 13.47 -57.57 -34.62
N PRO A 945 13.89 -57.23 -35.85
CA PRO A 945 15.13 -56.48 -36.10
C PRO A 945 15.06 -55.05 -35.51
N PRO A 946 16.21 -54.40 -35.24
CA PRO A 946 16.26 -53.03 -34.70
C PRO A 946 15.65 -52.01 -35.67
N LEU A 947 15.02 -50.95 -35.14
CA LEU A 947 14.29 -49.96 -35.94
C LEU A 947 15.22 -49.03 -36.72
N GLU A 948 16.21 -48.40 -36.06
CA GLU A 948 17.38 -47.84 -36.74
C GLU A 948 18.60 -48.79 -36.62
N PRO A 949 18.93 -49.58 -37.66
CA PRO A 949 20.10 -50.46 -37.62
C PRO A 949 21.45 -49.71 -37.67
N ASN A 950 21.44 -48.41 -37.95
CA ASN A 950 22.59 -47.48 -37.92
C ASN A 950 23.82 -47.86 -38.79
N GLY A 951 23.68 -48.89 -39.62
CA GLY A 951 24.69 -49.44 -40.50
C GLY A 951 24.17 -50.74 -41.13
N ILE A 952 25.06 -51.59 -41.61
CA ILE A 952 24.72 -52.92 -42.14
C ILE A 952 24.75 -53.95 -40.99
N LEU A 953 23.61 -54.60 -40.74
CA LEU A 953 23.51 -55.68 -39.75
C LEU A 953 24.34 -56.90 -40.18
N THR A 954 25.18 -57.40 -39.28
CA THR A 954 26.03 -58.57 -39.48
C THR A 954 25.48 -59.85 -38.86
N GLY A 955 24.60 -59.73 -37.85
CA GLY A 955 23.96 -60.84 -37.15
C GLY A 955 23.42 -60.44 -35.79
N TYR A 956 23.09 -61.45 -34.98
CA TYR A 956 22.69 -61.28 -33.58
C TYR A 956 23.58 -62.11 -32.65
N LEU A 957 23.81 -61.59 -31.45
CA LEU A 957 24.45 -62.31 -30.35
C LEU A 957 23.38 -62.71 -29.33
N LEU A 958 23.17 -64.01 -29.14
CA LEU A 958 22.24 -64.56 -28.15
C LEU A 958 23.05 -65.13 -26.98
N GLU A 959 22.79 -64.69 -25.77
CA GLU A 959 23.48 -65.12 -24.55
C GLU A 959 22.45 -65.65 -23.54
N TYR A 960 22.77 -66.70 -22.79
CA TYR A 960 21.84 -67.33 -21.83
C TYR A 960 22.56 -67.97 -20.64
N GLN A 961 21.85 -68.11 -19.52
CA GLN A 961 22.42 -68.61 -18.26
C GLN A 961 21.37 -69.32 -17.40
N LEU A 962 21.82 -70.38 -16.72
CA LEU A 962 21.04 -71.08 -15.68
C LEU A 962 20.90 -70.18 -14.43
N VAL A 963 19.78 -70.30 -13.74
CA VAL A 963 19.48 -69.61 -12.47
C VAL A 963 19.00 -70.64 -11.45
N ASN A 964 19.70 -70.76 -10.33
CA ASN A 964 19.36 -71.69 -9.25
C ASN A 964 18.25 -71.13 -8.34
N ASP A 965 17.68 -71.97 -7.47
CA ASP A 965 16.63 -71.57 -6.51
C ASP A 965 17.06 -70.47 -5.52
N THR A 966 18.36 -70.25 -5.34
CA THR A 966 18.96 -69.15 -4.55
C THR A 966 19.09 -67.83 -5.33
N GLU A 967 18.58 -67.77 -6.56
CA GLU A 967 18.85 -66.76 -7.59
C GLU A 967 20.34 -66.60 -8.00
N GLU A 968 21.23 -67.47 -7.51
CA GLU A 968 22.61 -67.55 -8.01
C GLU A 968 22.63 -68.00 -9.48
N VAL A 969 23.54 -67.40 -10.24
CA VAL A 969 23.55 -67.43 -11.70
C VAL A 969 24.73 -68.26 -12.20
N GLY A 970 24.45 -69.22 -13.07
CA GLY A 970 25.46 -70.06 -13.73
C GLY A 970 26.28 -69.30 -14.78
N PRO A 971 27.33 -69.92 -15.35
CA PRO A 971 28.14 -69.29 -16.38
C PRO A 971 27.32 -68.93 -17.62
N LEU A 972 27.49 -67.71 -18.12
CA LEU A 972 26.86 -67.23 -19.35
C LEU A 972 27.38 -68.02 -20.56
N GLN A 973 26.45 -68.58 -21.33
CA GLN A 973 26.71 -69.30 -22.57
C GLN A 973 26.24 -68.46 -23.76
N THR A 974 26.98 -68.49 -24.86
CA THR A 974 26.80 -67.56 -25.99
C THR A 974 26.64 -68.30 -27.31
N VAL A 975 25.74 -67.81 -28.15
CA VAL A 975 25.42 -68.29 -29.49
C VAL A 975 25.53 -67.11 -30.46
N ASP A 976 26.45 -67.21 -31.42
CA ASP A 976 26.54 -66.29 -32.56
C ASP A 976 25.51 -66.71 -33.62
N ILE A 977 24.65 -65.78 -34.01
CA ILE A 977 23.61 -65.97 -35.02
C ILE A 977 23.97 -65.09 -36.22
N SER A 978 24.93 -65.56 -37.00
CA SER A 978 25.62 -64.85 -38.08
C SER A 978 24.78 -64.61 -39.35
N ASN A 979 23.45 -64.76 -39.26
CA ASN A 979 22.50 -64.42 -40.32
C ASN A 979 21.56 -63.32 -39.81
N PRO A 980 21.66 -62.07 -40.31
CA PRO A 980 20.87 -60.93 -39.84
C PRO A 980 19.37 -61.02 -40.17
N ASP A 981 18.95 -61.91 -41.07
CA ASP A 981 17.53 -62.18 -41.35
C ASP A 981 16.88 -63.12 -40.31
N THR A 982 17.66 -63.64 -39.35
CA THR A 982 17.14 -64.57 -38.32
C THR A 982 16.31 -63.82 -37.29
N THR A 983 15.02 -64.15 -37.19
CA THR A 983 14.05 -63.59 -36.22
C THR A 983 13.50 -64.63 -35.24
N LYS A 984 13.89 -65.90 -35.38
CA LYS A 984 13.50 -67.00 -34.48
C LYS A 984 14.67 -67.96 -34.26
N TRP A 985 14.86 -68.41 -33.03
CA TRP A 985 15.80 -69.46 -32.65
C TRP A 985 15.14 -70.53 -31.78
N ILE A 986 15.77 -71.71 -31.70
CA ILE A 986 15.37 -72.80 -30.79
C ILE A 986 16.62 -73.27 -30.09
N LEU A 987 16.76 -72.87 -28.82
CA LEU A 987 17.82 -73.35 -27.95
C LEU A 987 17.44 -74.73 -27.42
N ARG A 988 18.39 -75.66 -27.38
CA ARG A 988 18.18 -77.09 -27.09
C ARG A 988 19.13 -77.57 -25.99
N ASP A 989 18.93 -78.82 -25.59
CA ASP A 989 19.77 -79.54 -24.62
C ASP A 989 19.82 -78.84 -23.24
N LEU A 990 18.73 -78.15 -22.91
CA LEU A 990 18.49 -77.55 -21.60
C LEU A 990 18.05 -78.60 -20.58
N GLU A 991 18.36 -78.37 -19.31
CA GLU A 991 17.94 -79.23 -18.21
C GLU A 991 16.42 -79.11 -17.96
N PRO A 992 15.70 -80.21 -17.65
CA PRO A 992 14.29 -80.16 -17.26
C PRO A 992 14.05 -79.56 -15.88
N VAL A 993 12.96 -78.80 -15.71
CA VAL A 993 12.57 -78.12 -14.46
C VAL A 993 13.63 -77.12 -13.96
N SER A 994 14.52 -76.67 -14.85
CA SER A 994 15.58 -75.68 -14.58
C SER A 994 15.22 -74.30 -15.15
N LYS A 995 15.59 -73.23 -14.43
CA LYS A 995 15.24 -71.82 -14.73
C LYS A 995 16.36 -71.13 -15.51
N TYR A 996 16.05 -70.45 -16.61
CA TYR A 996 17.03 -69.78 -17.48
C TYR A 996 16.69 -68.31 -17.76
N LYS A 997 17.70 -67.45 -17.91
CA LYS A 997 17.57 -66.07 -18.43
C LYS A 997 18.21 -65.96 -19.81
N PHE A 998 17.66 -65.11 -20.67
CA PHE A 998 18.08 -64.93 -22.08
C PHE A 998 18.34 -63.46 -22.40
N TYR A 999 19.32 -63.21 -23.27
CA TYR A 999 19.82 -61.90 -23.67
C TYR A 999 20.10 -61.85 -25.17
N LEU A 1000 19.70 -60.80 -25.87
CA LEU A 1000 19.91 -60.62 -27.31
C LEU A 1000 20.55 -59.26 -27.61
N ARG A 1001 21.49 -59.23 -28.56
CA ARG A 1001 22.05 -58.01 -29.15
C ARG A 1001 22.02 -58.13 -30.68
N SER A 1002 21.72 -57.05 -31.40
CA SER A 1002 21.98 -56.95 -32.84
C SER A 1002 23.33 -56.28 -33.08
N CYS A 1003 24.03 -56.63 -34.16
CA CYS A 1003 25.39 -56.14 -34.42
C CYS A 1003 25.59 -55.60 -35.84
N THR A 1004 26.49 -54.62 -36.00
CA THR A 1004 27.07 -54.18 -37.28
C THR A 1004 28.58 -54.42 -37.29
N THR A 1005 29.24 -54.05 -38.38
CA THR A 1005 30.71 -53.96 -38.48
C THR A 1005 31.36 -53.03 -37.44
N MET A 1006 30.59 -52.10 -36.86
CA MET A 1006 31.04 -51.17 -35.81
C MET A 1006 30.86 -51.73 -34.39
N GLY A 1007 30.23 -52.90 -34.23
CA GLY A 1007 30.00 -53.56 -32.95
C GLY A 1007 28.53 -53.91 -32.68
N CYS A 1008 28.27 -54.49 -31.52
CA CYS A 1008 26.92 -54.84 -31.08
C CYS A 1008 26.22 -53.70 -30.33
N GLY A 1009 24.93 -53.54 -30.61
CA GLY A 1009 24.04 -52.61 -29.94
C GLY A 1009 23.68 -53.00 -28.50
N PRO A 1010 22.82 -52.22 -27.83
CA PRO A 1010 22.42 -52.46 -26.44
C PRO A 1010 21.59 -53.74 -26.30
N VAL A 1011 21.78 -54.43 -25.18
CA VAL A 1011 21.15 -55.73 -24.91
C VAL A 1011 19.66 -55.64 -24.60
N VAL A 1012 18.90 -56.63 -25.07
CA VAL A 1012 17.51 -56.90 -24.68
C VAL A 1012 17.50 -58.19 -23.86
N SER A 1013 16.80 -58.22 -22.74
CA SER A 1013 16.71 -59.40 -21.87
C SER A 1013 15.25 -59.76 -21.63
N GLU A 1014 14.99 -61.05 -21.50
CA GLU A 1014 13.69 -61.58 -21.06
C GLU A 1014 13.70 -62.01 -19.58
N GLU A 1015 12.50 -62.18 -19.01
CA GLU A 1015 12.35 -62.74 -17.68
C GLU A 1015 12.80 -64.21 -17.58
N SER A 1016 13.06 -64.67 -16.35
CA SER A 1016 13.62 -66.00 -16.08
C SER A 1016 12.55 -67.09 -16.18
N ILE A 1017 12.73 -68.04 -17.10
CA ILE A 1017 11.73 -69.04 -17.51
C ILE A 1017 12.21 -70.46 -17.20
N THR A 1018 11.30 -71.29 -16.66
CA THR A 1018 11.58 -72.68 -16.27
C THR A 1018 11.12 -73.68 -17.34
N THR A 1019 11.93 -74.69 -17.63
CA THR A 1019 11.62 -75.79 -18.56
C THR A 1019 10.58 -76.78 -17.99
N LEU A 1020 9.86 -77.51 -18.85
CA LEU A 1020 8.73 -78.35 -18.44
C LEU A 1020 9.13 -79.80 -18.05
N GLU A 1021 8.29 -80.48 -17.28
CA GLU A 1021 8.57 -81.86 -16.82
C GLU A 1021 8.11 -82.94 -17.82
N THR A 1022 7.00 -82.73 -18.52
CA THR A 1022 6.42 -83.64 -19.54
C THR A 1022 5.95 -82.87 -20.77
N SER A 1023 5.51 -83.57 -21.82
CA SER A 1023 5.17 -83.00 -23.13
C SER A 1023 3.83 -83.51 -23.65
N GLU A 1024 2.82 -82.65 -23.74
CA GLU A 1024 1.48 -82.98 -24.24
C GLU A 1024 0.90 -81.94 -25.21
N GLY A 1025 0.03 -82.39 -26.11
CA GLY A 1025 -1.14 -81.63 -26.60
C GLY A 1025 -0.95 -80.52 -27.63
N LEU A 1026 -1.15 -80.83 -28.92
CA LEU A 1026 -1.42 -79.83 -29.97
C LEU A 1026 -2.71 -80.15 -30.73
N TRP A 1027 -3.63 -79.18 -30.77
CA TRP A 1027 -4.91 -79.25 -31.47
C TRP A 1027 -4.75 -79.05 -32.99
N LYS A 1028 -5.77 -79.39 -33.79
CA LYS A 1028 -5.79 -79.23 -35.25
C LYS A 1028 -7.02 -78.47 -35.74
N ILE A 1029 -6.83 -77.70 -36.81
CA ILE A 1029 -7.86 -76.94 -37.54
C ILE A 1029 -7.82 -77.41 -39.00
N SER A 1030 -8.96 -77.41 -39.70
CA SER A 1030 -9.03 -77.73 -41.13
C SER A 1030 -9.90 -76.76 -41.95
N GLU A 1031 -9.66 -76.72 -43.26
CA GLU A 1031 -10.38 -75.89 -44.23
C GLU A 1031 -11.14 -76.76 -45.24
N ALA A 1032 -12.31 -76.28 -45.67
CA ALA A 1032 -13.05 -76.86 -46.79
C ALA A 1032 -13.54 -75.75 -47.73
N LEU A 1033 -13.26 -75.91 -49.04
CA LEU A 1033 -13.60 -74.93 -50.08
C LEU A 1033 -14.86 -75.35 -50.84
N ASN A 1034 -15.88 -74.49 -50.87
CA ASN A 1034 -16.94 -74.51 -51.87
C ASN A 1034 -17.36 -73.08 -52.25
N THR A 1035 -17.99 -72.92 -53.41
CA THR A 1035 -18.06 -71.65 -54.15
C THR A 1035 -19.07 -70.62 -53.59
N SER A 1036 -18.69 -69.93 -52.51
CA SER A 1036 -18.97 -68.49 -52.27
C SER A 1036 -18.56 -67.97 -50.89
N LYS A 1037 -18.29 -68.86 -49.91
CA LYS A 1037 -17.79 -68.50 -48.57
C LYS A 1037 -16.81 -69.56 -48.05
N THR A 1038 -15.74 -69.11 -47.42
CA THR A 1038 -14.83 -69.94 -46.61
C THR A 1038 -15.28 -69.96 -45.15
N PHE A 1039 -15.10 -71.11 -44.50
CA PHE A 1039 -15.29 -71.30 -43.06
C PHE A 1039 -14.19 -72.24 -42.54
N HIS A 1040 -13.71 -72.01 -41.32
CA HIS A 1040 -12.79 -72.93 -40.62
C HIS A 1040 -13.58 -73.76 -39.62
N ILE A 1041 -13.20 -75.03 -39.43
CA ILE A 1041 -13.79 -75.92 -38.43
C ILE A 1041 -12.73 -76.26 -37.37
N ILE A 1042 -13.13 -76.18 -36.10
CA ILE A 1042 -12.32 -76.52 -34.92
C ILE A 1042 -13.01 -77.71 -34.23
N ASP A 1043 -12.41 -78.89 -34.36
CA ASP A 1043 -12.94 -80.13 -33.77
C ASP A 1043 -12.34 -80.37 -32.37
N GLY A 1044 -13.11 -81.04 -31.50
CA GLY A 1044 -12.63 -81.52 -30.19
C GLY A 1044 -12.87 -80.61 -28.98
N LEU A 1045 -13.70 -79.56 -29.10
CA LEU A 1045 -14.09 -78.69 -27.98
C LEU A 1045 -15.06 -79.43 -27.01
N GLU A 1046 -14.89 -79.22 -25.71
CA GLU A 1046 -15.71 -79.89 -24.68
C GLU A 1046 -17.02 -79.13 -24.40
N PRO A 1047 -18.17 -79.82 -24.24
CA PRO A 1047 -19.44 -79.16 -23.97
C PRO A 1047 -19.49 -78.48 -22.59
N GLY A 1048 -19.70 -77.17 -22.59
CA GLY A 1048 -19.86 -76.36 -21.37
C GLY A 1048 -18.64 -75.52 -20.99
N THR A 1049 -17.52 -75.68 -21.68
CA THR A 1049 -16.31 -74.85 -21.50
C THR A 1049 -16.38 -73.61 -22.40
N GLU A 1050 -15.99 -72.44 -21.87
CA GLU A 1050 -15.97 -71.18 -22.61
C GLU A 1050 -14.62 -70.98 -23.32
N TYR A 1051 -14.65 -70.66 -24.63
CA TYR A 1051 -13.46 -70.56 -25.48
C TYR A 1051 -13.44 -69.21 -26.22
N THR A 1052 -12.27 -68.55 -26.28
CA THR A 1052 -12.09 -67.27 -26.98
C THR A 1052 -11.27 -67.45 -28.25
N VAL A 1053 -11.77 -66.98 -29.40
CA VAL A 1053 -11.10 -67.08 -30.70
C VAL A 1053 -10.74 -65.68 -31.21
N ARG A 1054 -9.51 -65.50 -31.72
CA ARG A 1054 -9.04 -64.25 -32.37
C ARG A 1054 -8.51 -64.53 -33.77
N LEU A 1055 -8.82 -63.61 -34.70
CA LEU A 1055 -8.27 -63.57 -36.06
C LEU A 1055 -7.48 -62.26 -36.21
N ILE A 1056 -6.35 -62.30 -36.93
CA ILE A 1056 -5.46 -61.15 -37.10
C ILE A 1056 -5.11 -60.99 -38.59
N PRO A 1057 -5.54 -59.91 -39.27
CA PRO A 1057 -5.16 -59.62 -40.66
C PRO A 1057 -3.75 -59.01 -40.74
N ASN A 1058 -3.09 -59.13 -41.90
CA ASN A 1058 -1.66 -58.83 -42.04
C ASN A 1058 -1.36 -57.86 -43.20
N SER A 1059 -1.31 -56.55 -42.93
CA SER A 1059 -0.54 -55.52 -43.69
C SER A 1059 -0.75 -54.10 -43.11
N ARG A 1060 0.12 -53.14 -43.47
CA ARG A 1060 0.11 -51.73 -42.99
C ARG A 1060 -0.12 -50.73 -44.13
N VAL A 1061 -1.22 -49.96 -44.12
CA VAL A 1061 -1.37 -48.61 -44.74
C VAL A 1061 -2.34 -47.77 -43.87
N ASP A 1062 -2.27 -46.45 -44.01
CA ASP A 1062 -2.89 -45.34 -43.24
C ASP A 1062 -4.37 -45.42 -42.77
N ASN A 1063 -4.69 -44.50 -41.86
CA ASN A 1063 -5.93 -44.31 -41.11
C ASN A 1063 -7.26 -44.28 -41.90
N SER A 1064 -8.32 -44.63 -41.16
CA SER A 1064 -9.74 -44.25 -41.33
C SER A 1064 -10.56 -44.91 -42.47
N SER A 1065 -11.12 -46.08 -42.17
CA SER A 1065 -12.43 -46.49 -42.70
C SER A 1065 -13.19 -47.36 -41.68
N VAL A 1066 -14.23 -46.76 -41.08
CA VAL A 1066 -15.44 -47.37 -40.48
C VAL A 1066 -15.32 -48.80 -39.91
N PHE A 1067 -15.38 -48.91 -38.58
CA PHE A 1067 -15.96 -50.10 -37.94
C PHE A 1067 -17.49 -49.99 -38.00
N GLU A 1068 -18.14 -50.77 -38.87
CA GLU A 1068 -19.53 -51.17 -38.63
C GLU A 1068 -19.52 -52.49 -37.86
N ASP A 1069 -19.84 -52.45 -36.56
CA ASP A 1069 -20.74 -53.50 -36.08
C ASP A 1069 -22.05 -53.37 -36.86
N VAL A 1070 -22.69 -54.48 -37.18
CA VAL A 1070 -24.12 -54.58 -37.49
C VAL A 1070 -24.67 -55.70 -36.63
N ILE A 1071 -25.96 -55.61 -36.27
CA ILE A 1071 -26.56 -56.28 -35.12
C ILE A 1071 -26.09 -57.74 -34.97
N SER A 1072 -25.46 -58.11 -33.84
CA SER A 1072 -25.95 -57.81 -32.49
C SER A 1072 -25.81 -56.39 -31.86
N THR A 1073 -24.91 -55.50 -32.28
CA THR A 1073 -25.20 -54.03 -32.21
C THR A 1073 -24.57 -53.24 -33.38
N ARG A 1074 -24.46 -51.90 -33.35
CA ARG A 1074 -24.04 -51.10 -34.53
C ARG A 1074 -22.94 -50.04 -34.31
N SER A 1075 -21.95 -50.08 -35.21
CA SER A 1075 -21.04 -49.03 -35.71
C SER A 1075 -20.37 -48.01 -34.77
N ALA A 1076 -19.05 -47.86 -34.89
CA ALA A 1076 -18.21 -47.00 -34.07
C ALA A 1076 -17.49 -45.87 -34.84
N GLY A 1077 -16.89 -44.93 -34.09
CA GLY A 1077 -15.65 -44.25 -34.46
C GLY A 1077 -14.54 -44.75 -33.52
N LEU A 1078 -13.43 -45.32 -34.00
CA LEU A 1078 -12.27 -44.66 -34.64
C LEU A 1078 -11.48 -43.70 -33.72
N ALA A 1079 -10.63 -44.25 -32.85
CA ALA A 1079 -9.30 -43.69 -32.55
C ALA A 1079 -8.35 -44.73 -31.88
N ARG A 1080 -7.41 -45.26 -32.68
CA ARG A 1080 -5.99 -45.62 -32.43
C ARG A 1080 -5.48 -46.11 -31.05
N GLU A 1081 -4.55 -47.07 -31.11
CA GLU A 1081 -3.84 -47.72 -29.99
C GLU A 1081 -2.70 -46.89 -29.34
N GLY A 1082 -2.26 -47.34 -28.15
CA GLY A 1082 -0.95 -47.05 -27.55
C GLY A 1082 -1.00 -46.15 -26.30
N GLY A 1083 -0.29 -46.39 -25.20
CA GLY A 1083 0.61 -47.52 -24.86
C GLY A 1083 1.95 -47.06 -24.24
N GLY A 1084 2.23 -47.47 -23.00
CA GLY A 1084 3.56 -47.48 -22.36
C GLY A 1084 3.97 -46.21 -21.57
N ILE A 1085 4.45 -46.27 -20.31
CA ILE A 1085 5.65 -46.97 -19.78
C ILE A 1085 6.94 -46.35 -20.41
N SER A 1086 7.89 -45.72 -19.69
CA SER A 1086 8.05 -45.53 -18.23
C SER A 1086 9.08 -44.44 -17.83
N THR A 1087 8.74 -43.64 -16.80
CA THR A 1087 9.61 -43.08 -15.73
C THR A 1087 10.82 -42.15 -15.98
N GLN A 1088 11.02 -41.27 -14.98
CA GLN A 1088 12.19 -40.44 -14.63
C GLN A 1088 12.52 -39.21 -15.50
N GLY A 1089 12.79 -38.08 -14.83
CA GLY A 1089 13.22 -36.81 -15.43
C GLY A 1089 12.85 -35.54 -14.64
N TRP A 1090 11.75 -35.57 -13.87
CA TRP A 1090 11.14 -34.35 -13.33
C TRP A 1090 11.80 -33.70 -12.09
N PHE A 1091 12.88 -34.29 -11.56
CA PHE A 1091 13.48 -33.83 -10.29
C PHE A 1091 14.57 -32.75 -10.44
N ILE A 1092 15.17 -32.60 -11.63
CA ILE A 1092 16.27 -31.65 -11.86
C ILE A 1092 15.74 -30.26 -12.21
N GLY A 1093 14.69 -30.18 -13.04
CA GLY A 1093 14.07 -28.89 -13.42
C GLY A 1093 13.49 -28.11 -12.23
N LEU A 1094 12.88 -28.82 -11.27
CA LEU A 1094 12.31 -28.20 -10.07
C LEU A 1094 13.39 -27.55 -9.18
N MET A 1095 14.55 -28.21 -9.01
CA MET A 1095 15.69 -27.67 -8.26
C MET A 1095 16.27 -26.42 -8.93
N CYS A 1096 16.38 -26.42 -10.26
CA CYS A 1096 16.82 -25.23 -11.01
C CYS A 1096 15.83 -24.05 -10.92
N ALA A 1097 14.52 -24.32 -10.94
CA ALA A 1097 13.49 -23.29 -10.79
C ALA A 1097 13.51 -22.65 -9.38
N ILE A 1098 13.68 -23.47 -8.34
CA ILE A 1098 13.80 -22.99 -6.95
C ILE A 1098 15.09 -22.16 -6.77
N ALA A 1099 16.21 -22.58 -7.38
CA ALA A 1099 17.46 -21.81 -7.37
C ALA A 1099 17.31 -20.45 -8.08
N LEU A 1100 16.57 -20.38 -9.20
CA LEU A 1100 16.32 -19.13 -9.90
C LEU A 1100 15.43 -18.16 -9.10
N LEU A 1101 14.34 -18.67 -8.49
CA LEU A 1101 13.43 -17.88 -7.67
C LEU A 1101 14.08 -17.36 -6.39
N THR A 1102 14.90 -18.18 -5.72
CA THR A 1102 15.66 -17.74 -4.53
C THR A 1102 16.72 -16.69 -4.87
N LEU A 1103 17.36 -16.76 -6.05
CA LEU A 1103 18.25 -15.71 -6.53
C LEU A 1103 17.51 -14.37 -6.79
N ILE A 1104 16.33 -14.42 -7.41
CA ILE A 1104 15.49 -13.25 -7.68
C ILE A 1104 15.03 -12.58 -6.36
N VAL A 1105 14.60 -13.37 -5.38
CA VAL A 1105 14.22 -12.87 -4.04
C VAL A 1105 15.42 -12.29 -3.30
N LEU A 1106 16.61 -12.89 -3.40
CA LEU A 1106 17.83 -12.35 -2.78
C LEU A 1106 18.23 -11.01 -3.40
N ILE A 1107 18.14 -10.84 -4.72
CA ILE A 1107 18.42 -9.57 -5.39
C ILE A 1107 17.40 -8.49 -4.97
N ALA A 1108 16.10 -8.81 -4.92
CA ALA A 1108 15.08 -7.88 -4.46
C ALA A 1108 15.28 -7.45 -2.99
N CYS A 1109 15.68 -8.38 -2.11
CA CYS A 1109 16.00 -8.09 -0.72
C CYS A 1109 17.29 -7.27 -0.54
N PHE A 1110 18.24 -7.34 -1.49
CA PHE A 1110 19.50 -6.57 -1.41
C PHE A 1110 19.37 -5.14 -1.92
N VAL A 1111 18.43 -4.87 -2.83
CA VAL A 1111 18.16 -3.51 -3.34
C VAL A 1111 17.40 -2.65 -2.31
N ASN A 1112 16.63 -3.25 -1.41
CA ASN A 1112 15.68 -2.53 -0.56
C ASN A 1112 15.93 -2.65 0.96
N ARG A 1113 17.18 -2.89 1.40
CA ARG A 1113 17.50 -2.92 2.84
C ARG A 1113 18.91 -2.42 3.20
N ASN A 1114 18.93 -1.34 4.00
CA ASN A 1114 20.06 -0.63 4.61
C ASN A 1114 20.76 0.40 3.69
N LYS A 1115 20.88 1.69 4.05
CA LYS A 1115 20.65 2.38 5.34
C LYS A 1115 19.84 3.69 5.08
N GLY A 1116 19.17 4.34 6.03
CA GLY A 1116 19.33 4.38 7.49
C GLY A 1116 20.40 5.43 7.89
N GLY A 1117 20.12 6.56 8.56
CA GLY A 1117 18.91 7.01 9.23
C GLY A 1117 19.21 7.29 10.72
N LYS A 1118 19.16 8.57 11.14
CA LYS A 1118 19.16 9.01 12.55
C LYS A 1118 18.67 10.46 12.69
N TYR A 1119 18.43 10.90 13.93
CA TYR A 1119 17.37 11.85 14.29
C TYR A 1119 17.79 13.02 15.19
N SER A 1120 17.04 14.13 15.08
CA SER A 1120 16.44 14.92 16.17
C SER A 1120 15.33 15.80 15.53
N VAL A 1121 14.01 15.61 15.70
CA VAL A 1121 13.12 15.41 16.88
C VAL A 1121 12.89 16.71 17.66
N LYS A 1122 11.61 16.96 18.01
CA LYS A 1122 10.99 18.16 18.63
C LYS A 1122 10.78 19.37 17.67
N GLU A 1123 9.62 20.04 17.66
CA GLU A 1123 8.32 19.77 18.31
C GLU A 1123 7.15 20.64 17.78
N LYS A 1124 5.90 20.32 18.19
CA LYS A 1124 4.72 21.20 18.31
C LYS A 1124 4.07 21.78 17.02
N GLU A 1125 2.75 22.07 16.95
CA GLU A 1125 1.57 21.58 17.72
C GLU A 1125 0.26 21.81 16.94
N ASP A 1126 -0.68 20.89 17.10
CA ASP A 1126 -2.11 21.03 17.43
C ASP A 1126 -3.08 22.07 16.79
N LEU A 1127 -4.24 21.50 16.38
CA LEU A 1127 -5.63 21.88 16.68
C LEU A 1127 -6.26 23.23 16.20
N HIS A 1128 -7.25 23.06 15.30
CA HIS A 1128 -8.67 23.47 15.41
C HIS A 1128 -9.17 24.17 16.70
N PRO A 1129 -10.26 24.98 16.69
CA PRO A 1129 -11.49 24.74 15.89
C PRO A 1129 -12.29 25.97 15.36
N ASP A 1130 -13.42 25.69 14.70
CA ASP A 1130 -14.75 26.37 14.68
C ASP A 1130 -14.88 27.90 14.47
N VAL A 1131 -15.64 28.42 13.47
CA VAL A 1131 -17.13 28.44 13.29
C VAL A 1131 -17.79 29.43 14.29
N GLU A 1132 -18.60 30.44 13.93
CA GLU A 1132 -19.78 30.40 13.04
C GLU A 1132 -20.24 31.79 12.46
N SER A 1133 -21.06 31.74 11.40
CA SER A 1133 -22.20 32.64 11.10
C SER A 1133 -22.01 34.00 10.35
N GLN A 1134 -22.97 34.25 9.45
CA GLN A 1134 -23.55 35.53 8.95
C GLN A 1134 -22.60 36.65 8.43
N GLY A 1135 -22.78 37.25 7.24
CA GLY A 1135 -23.76 37.05 6.16
C GLY A 1135 -24.44 38.36 5.71
N MET A 1136 -24.49 38.65 4.41
CA MET A 1136 -25.33 39.73 3.84
C MET A 1136 -25.70 39.47 2.38
N ASN A 1137 -26.85 40.02 1.95
CA ASN A 1137 -27.57 39.64 0.72
C ASN A 1137 -27.32 40.57 -0.48
N ASP A 1138 -27.91 40.18 -1.62
CA ASP A 1138 -28.24 40.96 -2.82
C ASP A 1138 -28.84 42.36 -2.57
N ASP A 1139 -28.84 43.22 -3.61
CA ASP A 1139 -30.01 43.94 -4.21
C ASP A 1139 -29.60 45.21 -5.02
N THR A 1140 -30.18 45.62 -6.16
CA THR A 1140 -31.04 45.00 -7.22
C THR A 1140 -31.07 45.90 -8.49
N PHE A 1141 -31.99 45.64 -9.45
CA PHE A 1141 -32.53 46.50 -10.54
C PHE A 1141 -31.76 46.53 -11.88
N CYS A 1142 -32.37 46.58 -13.08
CA CYS A 1142 -33.77 46.71 -13.59
C CYS A 1142 -33.86 46.10 -15.02
N GLU A 1143 -34.99 46.00 -15.76
CA GLU A 1143 -36.38 45.52 -15.54
C GLU A 1143 -37.09 45.53 -16.95
N TYR A 1144 -38.00 44.59 -17.27
CA TYR A 1144 -38.75 44.45 -18.57
C TYR A 1144 -37.89 44.09 -19.82
N SER A 1145 -38.34 43.57 -20.98
CA SER A 1145 -39.64 43.07 -21.57
C SER A 1145 -39.31 42.42 -22.95
N ASP A 1146 -40.09 41.58 -23.66
CA ASP A 1146 -41.36 40.82 -23.46
C ASP A 1146 -41.56 39.83 -24.65
N ASN A 1147 -42.42 38.79 -24.49
CA ASN A 1147 -43.21 38.08 -25.55
C ASN A 1147 -42.49 37.23 -26.65
N ASP A 1148 -43.09 36.21 -27.31
CA ASP A 1148 -44.46 35.68 -27.23
C ASP A 1148 -44.63 34.16 -27.60
N GLU A 1149 -45.77 33.59 -27.17
CA GLU A 1149 -46.55 32.40 -27.64
C GLU A 1149 -45.99 30.96 -27.89
N LYS A 1150 -46.93 29.99 -27.84
CA LYS A 1150 -46.88 28.52 -28.08
C LYS A 1150 -48.13 28.13 -28.88
N PRO A 1151 -48.21 27.08 -29.75
CA PRO A 1151 -48.48 25.70 -29.24
C PRO A 1151 -48.18 24.46 -30.16
N LEU A 1152 -48.19 23.24 -29.54
CA LEU A 1152 -48.79 21.93 -29.97
C LEU A 1152 -48.66 21.41 -31.46
N LYS A 1153 -48.47 20.11 -31.81
CA LYS A 1153 -48.33 18.80 -31.09
C LYS A 1153 -47.91 17.64 -32.06
N GLY A 1154 -47.25 16.58 -31.56
CA GLY A 1154 -47.08 15.25 -32.23
C GLY A 1154 -45.81 15.07 -33.09
N SER A 1155 -45.34 13.86 -33.47
CA SER A 1155 -45.80 12.48 -33.18
C SER A 1155 -44.72 11.40 -33.48
N GLN A 1156 -44.67 10.32 -32.67
CA GLN A 1156 -44.21 8.93 -32.95
C GLN A 1156 -42.73 8.51 -33.29
N HIS A 1157 -42.31 7.43 -32.58
CA HIS A 1157 -41.53 6.23 -32.98
C HIS A 1157 -40.07 6.23 -33.53
N SER A 1158 -39.22 5.50 -32.77
CA SER A 1158 -38.39 4.33 -33.19
C SER A 1158 -36.90 4.43 -33.60
N LEU A 1159 -36.14 3.45 -33.06
CA LEU A 1159 -35.02 2.66 -33.62
C LEU A 1159 -33.80 3.33 -34.30
N SER A 1160 -32.72 3.41 -33.52
CA SER A 1160 -31.35 2.86 -33.76
C SER A 1160 -30.72 2.72 -35.17
N ARG A 1161 -29.44 3.15 -35.22
CA ARG A 1161 -28.26 2.70 -36.02
C ARG A 1161 -27.99 3.25 -37.45
N GLU A 1162 -26.87 3.97 -37.50
CA GLU A 1162 -25.70 3.79 -38.41
C GLU A 1162 -25.57 4.50 -39.79
N ILE A 1163 -24.59 5.44 -39.79
CA ILE A 1163 -23.41 5.54 -40.70
C ILE A 1163 -23.35 6.64 -41.80
N LYS A 1164 -22.25 7.43 -41.71
CA LYS A 1164 -21.63 8.40 -42.66
C LYS A 1164 -22.39 9.73 -42.91
N ALA A 1165 -21.72 10.90 -42.99
CA ALA A 1165 -20.29 11.23 -43.14
C ALA A 1165 -19.87 12.55 -42.43
N GLY A 1166 -18.55 12.82 -42.33
CA GLY A 1166 -17.94 13.98 -41.64
C GLY A 1166 -17.57 13.65 -40.19
N ASP A 1167 -16.32 13.41 -39.75
CA ASP A 1167 -14.97 13.88 -40.13
C ASP A 1167 -14.74 15.36 -39.76
N SER A 1168 -13.77 15.76 -38.92
CA SER A 1168 -12.82 15.10 -37.97
C SER A 1168 -12.58 16.10 -36.79
N GLY A 1169 -12.12 15.80 -35.56
CA GLY A 1169 -11.02 14.95 -35.08
C GLY A 1169 -9.66 15.68 -35.16
N ASP A 1170 -8.67 15.54 -34.28
CA ASP A 1170 -8.57 15.16 -32.85
C ASP A 1170 -7.09 15.39 -32.39
N SER A 1171 -6.83 15.44 -31.08
CA SER A 1171 -5.56 15.02 -30.41
C SER A 1171 -4.20 15.79 -30.56
N LEU A 1172 -3.54 15.96 -29.39
CA LEU A 1172 -2.15 15.54 -28.99
C LEU A 1172 -0.80 16.27 -29.38
N VAL A 1173 -0.05 16.59 -28.28
CA VAL A 1173 1.41 16.46 -27.94
C VAL A 1173 2.64 17.19 -28.59
N ASP A 1174 3.57 17.55 -27.67
CA ASP A 1174 5.03 17.23 -27.55
C ASP A 1174 6.23 18.15 -27.96
N TYR A 1175 7.24 18.10 -27.04
CA TYR A 1175 8.72 18.25 -27.11
C TYR A 1175 9.38 19.43 -27.89
N GLY A 1176 10.70 19.70 -27.77
CA GLY A 1176 11.83 19.06 -27.06
C GLY A 1176 13.04 20.04 -27.00
N ASP A 1177 14.34 19.69 -27.13
CA ASP A 1177 15.12 18.43 -27.14
C ASP A 1177 16.60 18.83 -26.77
N GLU A 1178 17.55 18.86 -27.71
CA GLU A 1178 18.98 19.32 -27.59
C GLU A 1178 19.91 18.64 -26.53
N ASP A 1179 21.17 19.10 -26.43
CA ASP A 1179 22.34 18.19 -26.38
C ASP A 1179 23.61 18.76 -25.69
N VAL A 1180 24.35 17.90 -24.95
CA VAL A 1180 25.82 17.98 -24.76
C VAL A 1180 26.41 16.56 -24.92
N GLN A 1181 27.47 16.44 -25.73
CA GLN A 1181 27.92 15.18 -26.34
C GLN A 1181 29.00 14.39 -25.58
N PHE A 1182 29.20 13.14 -26.01
CA PHE A 1182 30.19 12.17 -25.51
C PHE A 1182 31.34 11.93 -26.51
N ASN A 1183 32.40 11.22 -26.06
CA ASN A 1183 33.40 10.58 -26.93
C ASN A 1183 33.20 9.03 -26.99
N GLU A 1184 33.64 8.38 -28.07
CA GLU A 1184 33.02 7.13 -28.56
C GLU A 1184 33.51 5.78 -27.97
N ASP A 1185 34.58 5.70 -27.16
CA ASP A 1185 35.14 4.41 -26.69
C ASP A 1185 35.17 4.17 -25.17
N GLY A 1186 34.68 5.13 -24.37
CA GLY A 1186 34.17 4.86 -23.01
C GLY A 1186 35.17 4.35 -21.96
N SER A 1187 36.46 4.72 -22.02
CA SER A 1187 37.45 4.32 -20.99
C SER A 1187 38.35 5.48 -20.48
N PHE A 1188 39.15 5.19 -19.44
CA PHE A 1188 39.58 6.14 -18.40
C PHE A 1188 41.06 6.58 -18.50
N ILE A 1189 41.39 7.79 -18.01
CA ILE A 1189 42.67 8.33 -17.46
C ILE A 1189 42.27 9.67 -16.81
N GLY A 1190 42.55 10.03 -15.56
CA GLY A 1190 43.84 10.15 -14.82
C GLY A 1190 44.10 11.66 -14.53
N GLU A 1191 44.81 12.13 -13.50
CA GLU A 1191 45.51 11.46 -12.40
C GLU A 1191 45.91 12.47 -11.27
N TYR A 1192 46.22 11.95 -10.07
CA TYR A 1192 47.08 12.51 -9.00
C TYR A 1192 46.88 13.86 -8.23
N ALA A 1193 46.92 13.70 -6.89
CA ALA A 1193 47.79 14.39 -5.90
C ALA A 1193 47.35 15.67 -5.13
N GLY A 1194 46.77 15.45 -3.94
CA GLY A 1194 47.62 15.30 -2.73
C GLY A 1194 47.54 16.33 -1.59
N ARG A 1195 48.06 15.92 -0.41
CA ARG A 1195 48.16 16.61 0.92
C ARG A 1195 46.88 16.58 1.80
N LYS A 1196 46.98 16.41 3.14
CA LYS A 1196 48.08 15.89 4.01
C LYS A 1196 47.57 15.60 5.44
N GLU A 1197 48.09 14.52 6.06
CA GLU A 1197 48.28 14.31 7.52
C GLU A 1197 47.05 14.37 8.46
N LYS A 1198 46.95 13.67 9.59
CA LYS A 1198 47.86 12.80 10.40
C LYS A 1198 46.97 11.70 11.05
N ARG A 1199 47.32 10.41 11.18
CA ARG A 1199 48.36 9.78 12.06
C ARG A 1199 48.22 10.22 13.54
N VAL A 1200 48.24 9.35 14.55
CA VAL A 1200 48.92 8.03 14.77
C VAL A 1200 47.89 7.11 15.48
N SER A 1201 47.68 5.83 15.15
CA SER A 1201 48.44 4.60 15.51
C SER A 1201 48.64 4.39 17.03
N ALA A 1202 48.83 3.19 17.59
CA ALA A 1202 48.95 1.84 17.02
C ALA A 1202 48.62 0.75 18.07
N GLU A 1203 48.03 -0.38 17.62
CA GLU A 1203 48.34 -1.78 18.04
C GLU A 1203 48.23 -2.16 19.56
N ILE A 1204 48.25 -3.43 20.03
CA ILE A 1204 48.79 -4.70 19.52
C ILE A 1204 47.83 -5.89 19.78
N LYS A 1205 47.83 -6.84 18.82
CA LYS A 1205 47.54 -8.30 18.83
C LYS A 1205 47.37 -8.98 20.21
N ALA A 1206 46.60 -10.05 20.43
CA ALA A 1206 45.54 -10.81 19.72
C ALA A 1206 44.97 -11.86 20.76
N THR A 1207 44.34 -13.03 20.54
CA THR A 1207 44.13 -13.97 19.40
C THR A 1207 43.06 -15.04 19.77
N VAL A 1208 42.62 -15.88 18.81
CA VAL A 1208 42.01 -17.25 18.96
C VAL A 1208 40.49 -17.36 19.30
N GLN A 1209 39.85 -18.33 18.61
CA GLN A 1209 38.57 -19.05 18.83
C GLN A 1209 37.19 -18.35 18.73
N THR A 1210 36.53 -18.62 17.58
CA THR A 1210 35.21 -19.29 17.40
C THR A 1210 34.43 -19.82 18.63
N PRO A 1211 33.09 -20.05 18.52
CA PRO A 1211 32.11 -19.44 17.61
C PRO A 1211 30.74 -19.07 18.26
N ALA A 1212 30.04 -18.11 17.65
CA ALA A 1212 28.57 -17.95 17.71
C ALA A 1212 28.12 -17.11 16.50
#